data_AF-A0A2H9TN34-F1
#
_entry.id   AF-A0A2H9TN34-F1
#
_cell.length_a   1.000
_cell.length_b   1.000
_cell.length_c   1.000
_cell.angle_alpha   90.00
_cell.angle_beta   90.00
_cell.angle_gamma   90.00
#
_symmetry.space_group_name_H-M   'P 1'
#
loop_
_entity.id
_entity.type
_entity.pdbx_description
1 polymer ?
#
loop_
_entity_poly.entity_id
_entity_poly.type
_entity_poly.pdbx_seq_one_letter_code
_entity_poly.pdbx_strand_id
1 'polypeptide(L)'
;MRFSFVAVSVLLSVVETAKVTAPWLSYCSAQSLETSEFLSILHPNSFWTFLERLANGESIDQATSSLLSPTEKELLERAAKYRLYSGRIVVHEKLRPHDAPECETFAVYQGESVCNPENLGKSISTLKENASDPKDTYGHMLGDRGSMVILYSKIGSPTFLPFHRILKKAALDGEVRYVYRHLVHRDCPDPADAELGGFGLELEMKGYGPTPITVDTAHGQYRLEDPANSKNVEQFGLQALQTILDSSKPLESLSFISENAPMLVKHLSTVRPTKEVIEKATMLAQHFNLPETIISINGAEVQSLHFELQTLLEFLGEYQSLVKRFLLKLEDFEMVGRQLMASSLQVAPFRFDVRTSTAIVLNDLSRDHRYKQWPRTFRALMRPPSGQFYPLARNVVALTIVMDLDSFASSLLEDIVRVVGQMIPVQMILVLTAAEDSLTAAVYAVYRQYGRIAIVLKARELGTKVDTSVLLEEVMGELEINTGLDMDDLIQMTQATQLAEEAKKFAIKFGAPNEIVAYSWQRKVMQVYQEEIYNLQVAVMAQQIDDSSDYLSLLLDDEKTFKSRHSEIFSMQQNYAQKMVPWTEWIYSDRATDNCAFAVVVVAEMHRQGDVQMVQSWLEAVGKTDRKMRLKIVPIGSPTTNTQLLWKLHRKEITPEAALDGLEDDPQDLDNAELQRWVEENSQIVSDLCEMADKGPVVSINGHIYGPFTTPVAVSDIPTWLQAEWQRRTETLQALRINFELEREPSALTQMTLFTGHLVALMQKHSHLFTGKTVMDIPLEKVCHFEVENETALVQIKELATMVDAIIIPNVQPKYTDLPAKGVYRFRHFDGTLTHIIPDSHYALMLNTPSAWDIDGASDTADMDNLTSPADAVRVILRGLVLEAVVRSSGRGLQGIPLELRLDNRLVDRSVSMAFPGYTQLHGDPGLYTLQVSPNEYLRLSAPTIVPLASLAFNMAVANVEVAMGDESILNDTVHVFTIVSGAVYERLVLIMMRSVSKNTTKPVKFWIIANFITPALRESISKLSGVLGFTYEFHRFHWPGWLNPQSRKHRRVWAHKILFLDSFPHTVQRLVYVDADQVMRGDVAELARTDMKDCVYGFVPFCESRRESIPLQFWKSGYWEDYLRGLPYHISALFLVDMARFRAEAVGERLRAQYQPLSFDPASLANLDQDLPNNLQHEVPIHALPSEWLWCETWCDDQSKAKAKSIDLCSNPLRKDETKLDQARRIIPEWSTYDEEVAKILRETEVTDDSTDDSHEEL
;
A
#
# COMPACT_ATOMS: atom_id res chain seq x y z
N MET A 1 29.06 -11.14 -49.17
CA MET A 1 28.16 -11.79 -50.14
C MET A 1 26.74 -11.43 -49.78
N ARG A 2 25.99 -10.81 -50.70
CA ARG A 2 24.56 -10.53 -50.55
C ARG A 2 23.80 -11.85 -50.66
N PHE A 3 23.03 -12.19 -49.63
CA PHE A 3 21.95 -13.17 -49.75
C PHE A 3 20.64 -12.39 -49.68
N SER A 4 19.97 -12.30 -50.83
CA SER A 4 18.56 -11.94 -50.94
C SER A 4 17.76 -13.19 -50.59
N PHE A 5 16.92 -13.13 -49.55
CA PHE A 5 15.88 -14.12 -49.35
C PHE A 5 14.58 -13.62 -49.98
N VAL A 6 14.01 -14.49 -50.81
CA VAL A 6 12.74 -14.35 -51.49
C VAL A 6 11.62 -14.33 -50.45
N ALA A 7 10.83 -13.26 -50.46
CA ALA A 7 9.55 -13.18 -49.78
C ALA A 7 8.64 -14.28 -50.33
N VAL A 8 8.38 -15.31 -49.51
CA VAL A 8 7.20 -16.16 -49.65
C VAL A 8 6.24 -15.72 -48.56
N SER A 9 5.47 -14.69 -48.90
CA SER A 9 4.21 -14.35 -48.28
C SER A 9 3.23 -15.52 -48.45
N VAL A 10 3.11 -16.35 -47.42
CA VAL A 10 1.94 -17.22 -47.20
C VAL A 10 1.47 -16.93 -45.77
N LEU A 11 0.54 -15.97 -45.68
CA LEU A 11 -0.57 -15.91 -44.71
C LEU A 11 -0.26 -16.43 -43.30
N LEU A 12 0.43 -15.62 -42.50
CA LEU A 12 0.15 -15.41 -41.08
C LEU A 12 0.52 -13.94 -40.80
N SER A 13 -0.25 -13.06 -41.42
CA SER A 13 -0.17 -11.62 -41.25
C SER A 13 -0.43 -11.27 -39.78
N VAL A 14 0.57 -10.61 -39.19
CA VAL A 14 0.48 -9.54 -38.19
C VAL A 14 -0.92 -9.35 -37.64
N VAL A 15 -1.09 -9.70 -36.36
CA VAL A 15 -2.22 -9.21 -35.61
C VAL A 15 -1.74 -8.22 -34.56
N GLU A 16 -2.12 -6.96 -34.73
CA GLU A 16 -2.12 -5.92 -33.70
C GLU A 16 -3.40 -6.05 -32.86
N THR A 17 -3.45 -6.99 -31.91
CA THR A 17 -4.73 -7.44 -31.34
C THR A 17 -5.23 -6.61 -30.15
N ALA A 18 -4.36 -5.95 -29.38
CA ALA A 18 -4.78 -5.25 -28.16
C ALA A 18 -3.90 -4.04 -27.82
N LYS A 19 -4.38 -2.82 -28.09
CA LYS A 19 -3.68 -1.54 -27.84
C LYS A 19 -4.25 -0.84 -26.61
N VAL A 20 -3.40 -0.24 -25.78
CA VAL A 20 -3.85 0.71 -24.74
C VAL A 20 -3.47 2.11 -25.19
N THR A 21 -4.48 2.98 -25.31
CA THR A 21 -4.31 4.40 -25.68
C THR A 21 -4.74 5.28 -24.52
N ALA A 22 -4.01 6.37 -24.27
CA ALA A 22 -4.32 7.34 -23.22
C ALA A 22 -4.76 8.69 -23.83
N PRO A 23 -6.05 9.08 -23.76
CA PRO A 23 -6.55 10.30 -24.39
C PRO A 23 -5.98 11.60 -23.81
N TRP A 24 -5.47 11.55 -22.58
CA TRP A 24 -4.80 12.68 -21.93
C TRP A 24 -3.30 12.75 -22.25
N LEU A 25 -2.76 11.78 -23.00
CA LEU A 25 -1.36 11.72 -23.36
C LEU A 25 -1.14 12.37 -24.73
N SER A 26 -0.47 13.51 -24.77
CA SER A 26 -0.01 14.08 -26.03
C SER A 26 1.18 13.28 -26.58
N TYR A 27 1.30 13.15 -27.91
CA TYR A 27 2.49 12.55 -28.54
C TYR A 27 3.79 13.33 -28.28
N CYS A 28 3.69 14.49 -27.63
CA CYS A 28 4.79 15.36 -27.32
C CYS A 28 5.57 14.98 -26.06
N SER A 29 5.42 13.76 -25.52
CA SER A 29 6.45 13.10 -24.71
C SER A 29 7.70 12.81 -25.57
N ALA A 30 8.30 13.86 -26.12
CA ALA A 30 9.54 13.79 -26.88
C ALA A 30 10.60 13.16 -25.99
N GLN A 31 11.45 12.32 -26.58
CA GLN A 31 12.54 11.63 -25.87
C GLN A 31 13.35 12.57 -24.96
N SER A 32 13.46 13.86 -25.31
CA SER A 32 14.10 14.89 -24.48
C SER A 32 13.39 15.18 -23.15
N LEU A 33 12.05 15.23 -23.12
CA LEU A 33 11.26 15.46 -21.91
C LEU A 33 11.27 14.23 -20.98
N GLU A 34 11.11 13.04 -21.55
CA GLU A 34 11.26 11.78 -20.79
C GLU A 34 12.68 11.67 -20.20
N THR A 35 13.70 12.04 -20.97
CA THR A 35 15.10 12.06 -20.51
C THR A 35 15.32 13.09 -19.41
N SER A 36 14.71 14.29 -19.50
CA SER A 36 14.85 15.29 -18.43
C SER A 36 14.20 14.82 -17.14
N GLU A 37 13.00 14.22 -17.19
CA GLU A 37 12.35 13.70 -15.99
C GLU A 37 13.14 12.52 -15.38
N PHE A 38 13.64 11.61 -16.20
CA PHE A 38 14.56 10.55 -15.75
C PHE A 38 15.79 11.13 -15.02
N LEU A 39 16.43 12.14 -15.61
CA LEU A 39 17.58 12.82 -14.99
C LEU A 39 17.20 13.56 -13.71
N SER A 40 16.01 14.15 -13.64
CA SER A 40 15.56 14.86 -12.43
C SER A 40 15.42 13.93 -11.23
N ILE A 41 15.05 12.68 -11.46
CA ILE A 41 14.88 11.65 -10.42
C ILE A 41 16.24 11.09 -10.03
N LEU A 42 17.04 10.68 -11.02
CA LEU A 42 18.31 10.01 -10.74
C LEU A 42 19.42 10.98 -10.33
N HIS A 43 19.53 12.11 -11.02
CA HIS A 43 20.61 13.08 -10.86
C HIS A 43 20.07 14.53 -10.91
N PRO A 44 19.40 15.03 -9.85
CA PRO A 44 18.78 16.36 -9.84
C PRO A 44 19.73 17.50 -10.23
N ASN A 45 21.02 17.38 -9.93
CA ASN A 45 22.03 18.38 -10.32
C ASN A 45 22.39 18.33 -11.82
N SER A 46 22.31 17.14 -12.43
CA SER A 46 22.57 16.93 -13.86
C SER A 46 21.41 17.41 -14.73
N PHE A 47 20.18 17.47 -14.18
CA PHE A 47 19.00 17.99 -14.88
C PHE A 47 19.24 19.38 -15.49
N TRP A 48 19.71 20.34 -14.69
CA TRP A 48 19.98 21.70 -15.16
C TRP A 48 21.06 21.74 -16.24
N THR A 49 22.12 20.94 -16.06
CA THR A 49 23.21 20.82 -17.04
C THR A 49 22.69 20.26 -18.37
N PHE A 50 21.79 19.27 -18.33
CA PHE A 50 21.17 18.71 -19.51
C PHE A 50 20.32 19.75 -20.26
N LEU A 51 19.49 20.52 -19.56
CA LEU A 51 18.72 21.62 -20.17
C LEU A 51 19.62 22.68 -20.81
N GLU A 52 20.70 23.08 -20.13
CA GLU A 52 21.68 24.03 -20.65
C GLU A 52 22.34 23.51 -21.95
N ARG A 53 22.74 22.23 -21.99
CA ARG A 53 23.37 21.62 -23.18
C ARG A 53 22.42 21.52 -24.37
N LEU A 54 21.18 21.08 -24.14
CA LEU A 54 20.17 21.05 -25.19
C LEU A 54 19.88 22.45 -25.75
N ALA A 55 19.76 23.46 -24.88
CA ALA A 55 19.54 24.85 -25.31
C ALA A 55 20.72 25.46 -26.08
N ASN A 56 21.93 24.89 -25.94
CA ASN A 56 23.11 25.24 -26.75
C ASN A 56 23.18 24.48 -28.09
N GLY A 57 22.19 23.63 -28.41
CA GLY A 57 22.09 22.91 -29.67
C GLY A 57 22.74 21.52 -29.70
N GLU A 58 23.11 20.97 -28.54
CA GLU A 58 23.54 19.56 -28.45
C GLU A 58 22.39 18.59 -28.68
N SER A 59 22.67 17.41 -29.25
CA SER A 59 21.69 16.32 -29.31
C SER A 59 21.46 15.67 -27.93
N ILE A 60 20.38 14.91 -27.76
CA ILE A 60 20.10 14.18 -26.50
C ILE A 60 21.27 13.26 -26.13
N ASP A 61 21.83 12.53 -27.10
CA ASP A 61 22.96 11.63 -26.87
C ASP A 61 24.22 12.38 -26.43
N GLN A 62 24.50 13.54 -27.04
CA GLN A 62 25.62 14.41 -26.66
C GLN A 62 25.43 14.95 -25.24
N ALA A 63 24.24 15.49 -24.97
CA ALA A 63 23.90 16.09 -23.69
C ALA A 63 23.94 15.07 -22.54
N THR A 64 23.56 13.81 -22.78
CA THR A 64 23.58 12.72 -21.79
C THR A 64 24.91 11.97 -21.70
N SER A 65 25.79 12.09 -22.70
CA SER A 65 27.00 11.26 -22.84
C SER A 65 27.92 11.25 -21.61
N SER A 66 28.06 12.39 -20.93
CA SER A 66 28.87 12.54 -19.72
C SER A 66 28.06 12.54 -18.42
N LEU A 67 26.73 12.46 -18.51
CA LEU A 67 25.83 12.52 -17.35
C LEU A 67 25.37 11.13 -16.90
N LEU A 68 25.21 10.20 -17.86
CA LEU A 68 24.72 8.84 -17.63
C LEU A 68 25.81 7.80 -17.90
N SER A 69 25.90 6.81 -17.01
CA SER A 69 26.68 5.58 -17.22
C SER A 69 26.05 4.71 -18.33
N PRO A 70 26.78 3.71 -18.88
CA PRO A 70 26.20 2.77 -19.85
C PRO A 70 24.93 2.09 -19.33
N THR A 71 24.92 1.65 -18.07
CA THR A 71 23.77 1.01 -17.43
C THR A 71 22.60 1.98 -17.24
N GLU A 72 22.87 3.23 -16.87
CA GLU A 72 21.82 4.25 -16.73
C GLU A 72 21.21 4.64 -18.09
N LYS A 73 22.00 4.58 -19.19
CA LYS A 73 21.47 4.77 -20.55
C LYS A 73 20.55 3.64 -20.98
N GLU A 74 20.92 2.40 -20.69
CA GLU A 74 20.05 1.25 -20.96
C GLU A 74 18.75 1.36 -20.16
N LEU A 75 18.82 1.77 -18.89
CA LEU A 75 17.64 2.01 -18.06
C LEU A 75 16.76 3.13 -18.63
N LEU A 76 17.36 4.24 -19.10
CA LEU A 76 16.63 5.32 -19.76
C LEU A 76 15.93 4.85 -21.03
N GLU A 77 16.60 4.10 -21.89
CA GLU A 77 16.01 3.56 -23.13
C GLU A 77 14.79 2.69 -22.82
N ARG A 78 14.85 1.89 -21.75
CA ARG A 78 13.75 1.03 -21.30
C ARG A 78 12.61 1.85 -20.68
N ALA A 79 12.91 2.79 -19.79
CA ALA A 79 11.92 3.69 -19.20
C ALA A 79 11.19 4.51 -20.28
N ALA A 80 11.92 5.00 -21.28
CA ALA A 80 11.36 5.71 -22.42
C ALA A 80 10.49 4.79 -23.31
N LYS A 81 10.87 3.52 -23.50
CA LYS A 81 10.04 2.52 -24.22
C LYS A 81 8.66 2.36 -23.58
N TYR A 82 8.58 2.44 -22.25
CA TYR A 82 7.32 2.34 -21.50
C TYR A 82 6.67 3.69 -21.19
N ARG A 83 7.27 4.81 -21.62
CA ARG A 83 6.78 6.19 -21.36
C ARG A 83 6.56 6.48 -19.88
N LEU A 84 7.44 5.96 -19.02
CA LEU A 84 7.25 5.93 -17.57
C LEU A 84 7.02 7.33 -16.95
N TYR A 85 7.62 8.38 -17.52
CA TYR A 85 7.53 9.75 -16.99
C TYR A 85 6.53 10.64 -17.71
N SER A 86 5.78 10.10 -18.68
CA SER A 86 4.77 10.83 -19.44
C SER A 86 3.69 11.45 -18.54
N GLY A 87 3.25 10.75 -17.49
CA GLY A 87 2.27 11.30 -16.55
C GLY A 87 2.76 12.57 -15.84
N ARG A 88 4.06 12.66 -15.49
CA ARG A 88 4.69 13.86 -14.92
C ARG A 88 4.72 15.01 -15.93
N ILE A 89 5.05 14.71 -17.18
CA ILE A 89 5.06 15.69 -18.28
C ILE A 89 3.66 16.31 -18.46
N VAL A 90 2.61 15.48 -18.42
CA VAL A 90 1.21 15.94 -18.50
C VAL A 90 0.84 16.85 -17.32
N VAL A 91 1.35 16.60 -16.11
CA VAL A 91 1.15 17.51 -14.98
C VAL A 91 1.73 18.90 -15.26
N HIS A 92 2.94 18.98 -15.83
CA HIS A 92 3.52 20.27 -16.22
C HIS A 92 2.65 21.01 -17.25
N GLU A 93 2.09 20.27 -18.22
CA GLU A 93 1.20 20.81 -19.23
C GLU A 93 -0.09 21.38 -18.62
N LYS A 94 -0.74 20.64 -17.71
CA LYS A 94 -1.97 21.08 -17.03
C LYS A 94 -1.77 22.25 -16.06
N LEU A 95 -0.55 22.42 -15.53
CA LEU A 95 -0.18 23.55 -14.69
C LEU A 95 0.16 24.82 -15.49
N ARG A 96 0.04 24.80 -16.82
CA ARG A 96 0.21 26.00 -17.65
C ARG A 96 -0.92 27.01 -17.34
N PRO A 97 -0.60 28.31 -17.12
CA PRO A 97 -1.62 29.33 -16.91
C PRO A 97 -2.59 29.43 -18.11
N HIS A 98 -3.89 29.65 -17.85
CA HIS A 98 -4.88 29.85 -18.92
C HIS A 98 -4.53 31.03 -19.83
N ASP A 99 -4.06 32.14 -19.24
CA ASP A 99 -3.60 33.34 -19.97
C ASP A 99 -2.12 33.27 -20.40
N ALA A 100 -1.57 32.06 -20.58
CA ALA A 100 -0.16 31.89 -20.93
C ALA A 100 0.17 32.55 -22.28
N PRO A 101 1.25 33.35 -22.34
CA PRO A 101 1.64 34.05 -23.56
C PRO A 101 2.10 33.07 -24.67
N GLU A 102 2.12 33.54 -25.92
CA GLU A 102 2.53 32.74 -27.08
C GLU A 102 4.06 32.57 -27.23
N CYS A 103 4.86 33.08 -26.31
CA CYS A 103 6.31 32.99 -26.37
C CYS A 103 6.81 31.59 -25.92
N GLU A 104 7.92 31.13 -26.51
CA GLU A 104 8.49 29.79 -26.23
C GLU A 104 9.03 29.63 -24.80
N THR A 105 9.34 30.75 -24.15
CA THR A 105 9.83 30.82 -22.77
C THR A 105 9.24 32.06 -22.10
N PHE A 106 8.64 31.88 -20.93
CA PHE A 106 8.16 32.98 -20.09
C PHE A 106 8.29 32.65 -18.60
N ALA A 107 8.51 33.68 -17.80
CA ALA A 107 8.49 33.58 -16.34
C ALA A 107 7.16 34.10 -15.81
N VAL A 108 6.59 33.44 -14.81
CA VAL A 108 5.44 33.90 -14.03
C VAL A 108 5.98 34.39 -12.69
N TYR A 109 5.69 35.65 -12.37
CA TYR A 109 6.06 36.28 -11.11
C TYR A 109 4.86 37.06 -10.57
N GLN A 110 4.42 36.75 -9.35
CA GLN A 110 3.24 37.36 -8.73
C GLN A 110 1.96 37.30 -9.60
N GLY A 111 1.80 36.25 -10.39
CA GLY A 111 0.66 36.06 -11.30
C GLY A 111 0.80 36.75 -12.66
N GLU A 112 1.83 37.57 -12.89
CA GLU A 112 2.10 38.20 -14.19
C GLU A 112 3.09 37.38 -15.02
N SER A 113 2.82 37.24 -16.33
CA SER A 113 3.70 36.53 -17.27
C SER A 113 4.65 37.48 -18.00
N VAL A 114 5.95 37.15 -18.02
CA VAL A 114 7.02 37.96 -18.61
C VAL A 114 7.78 37.15 -19.67
N CYS A 115 7.65 37.56 -20.94
CA CYS A 115 8.35 36.95 -22.09
C CYS A 115 9.74 37.54 -22.39
N ASN A 116 10.13 38.67 -21.77
CA ASN A 116 11.43 39.31 -22.00
C ASN A 116 12.35 39.19 -20.76
N PRO A 117 13.54 38.57 -20.87
CA PRO A 117 14.44 38.36 -19.73
C PRO A 117 14.93 39.67 -19.10
N GLU A 118 15.09 40.76 -19.86
CA GLU A 118 15.52 42.04 -19.31
C GLU A 118 14.46 42.69 -18.43
N ASN A 119 13.18 42.49 -18.76
CA ASN A 119 12.07 42.99 -17.95
C ASN A 119 11.94 42.18 -16.66
N LEU A 120 12.23 40.88 -16.71
CA LEU A 120 12.19 40.01 -15.53
C LEU A 120 13.17 40.48 -14.44
N GLY A 121 14.41 40.83 -14.80
CA GLY A 121 15.40 41.36 -13.85
C GLY A 121 14.96 42.68 -13.19
N LYS A 122 14.19 43.51 -13.90
CA LYS A 122 13.59 44.73 -13.34
C LYS A 122 12.38 44.44 -12.45
N SER A 123 11.56 43.45 -12.82
CA SER A 123 10.41 43.04 -12.02
C SER A 123 10.84 42.44 -10.67
N ILE A 124 11.90 41.62 -10.66
CA ILE A 124 12.45 41.02 -9.43
C ILE A 124 12.99 42.10 -8.48
N SER A 125 13.65 43.14 -9.00
CA SER A 125 14.16 44.24 -8.16
C SER A 125 13.08 45.19 -7.63
N THR A 126 11.85 45.10 -8.16
CA THR A 126 10.71 45.92 -7.74
C THR A 126 9.83 45.11 -6.76
N LEU A 127 10.39 44.75 -5.60
CA LEU A 127 9.70 43.94 -4.59
C LEU A 127 8.39 44.60 -4.12
N LYS A 128 7.27 43.87 -4.26
CA LYS A 128 6.02 44.15 -3.54
C LYS A 128 5.88 43.11 -2.43
N GLU A 129 5.98 43.55 -1.17
CA GLU A 129 5.94 42.70 0.04
C GLU A 129 4.60 41.97 0.29
N ASN A 130 3.56 42.15 -0.55
CA ASN A 130 2.18 41.72 -0.25
C ASN A 130 1.51 40.79 -1.28
N ALA A 131 2.24 40.13 -2.18
CA ALA A 131 1.66 39.13 -3.08
C ALA A 131 1.82 37.71 -2.52
N SER A 132 0.74 36.92 -2.50
CA SER A 132 0.78 35.52 -2.07
C SER A 132 1.41 34.65 -3.16
N ASP A 133 2.41 33.85 -2.79
CA ASP A 133 2.98 32.83 -3.67
C ASP A 133 1.91 31.79 -4.09
N PRO A 134 2.10 31.12 -5.25
CA PRO A 134 1.29 29.96 -5.63
C PRO A 134 1.23 28.94 -4.49
N LYS A 135 0.07 28.31 -4.31
CA LYS A 135 -0.14 27.33 -3.23
C LYS A 135 0.68 26.05 -3.43
N ASP A 136 1.19 25.80 -4.63
CA ASP A 136 1.96 24.62 -4.98
C ASP A 136 3.40 24.94 -5.38
N THR A 137 4.29 23.97 -5.14
CA THR A 137 5.71 24.03 -5.49
C THR A 137 6.08 23.02 -6.59
N TYR A 138 5.10 22.48 -7.31
CA TYR A 138 5.35 21.39 -8.27
C TYR A 138 6.24 21.88 -9.42
N GLY A 139 7.36 21.19 -9.63
CA GLY A 139 8.35 21.51 -10.65
C GLY A 139 9.78 21.33 -10.15
N HIS A 140 10.75 21.69 -10.99
CA HIS A 140 12.16 21.57 -10.66
C HIS A 140 12.63 22.86 -9.98
N MET A 141 12.85 22.80 -8.67
CA MET A 141 13.19 23.96 -7.86
C MET A 141 14.70 24.16 -7.72
N LEU A 142 15.12 25.43 -7.73
CA LEU A 142 16.44 25.90 -7.36
C LEU A 142 16.29 27.10 -6.41
N GLY A 143 16.99 27.04 -5.28
CA GLY A 143 16.82 28.02 -4.20
C GLY A 143 15.58 27.75 -3.34
N ASP A 144 15.66 28.14 -2.08
CA ASP A 144 14.69 27.83 -1.01
C ASP A 144 14.10 29.10 -0.37
N ARG A 145 14.58 30.30 -0.75
CA ARG A 145 14.21 31.58 -0.15
C ARG A 145 13.78 32.62 -1.19
N GLY A 146 12.99 33.59 -0.73
CA GLY A 146 12.47 34.67 -1.57
C GLY A 146 11.14 34.35 -2.26
N SER A 147 10.63 35.32 -3.02
CA SER A 147 9.38 35.16 -3.77
C SER A 147 9.50 34.09 -4.85
N MET A 148 8.41 33.36 -5.11
CA MET A 148 8.43 32.31 -6.12
C MET A 148 8.39 32.89 -7.54
N VAL A 149 9.31 32.42 -8.39
CA VAL A 149 9.33 32.71 -9.83
C VAL A 149 9.28 31.38 -10.59
N ILE A 150 8.27 31.21 -11.45
CA ILE A 150 8.07 29.98 -12.22
C ILE A 150 8.45 30.23 -13.68
N LEU A 151 9.47 29.57 -14.20
CA LEU A 151 9.83 29.61 -15.61
C LEU A 151 9.17 28.45 -16.36
N TYR A 152 8.37 28.80 -17.36
CA TYR A 152 7.87 27.88 -18.36
C TYR A 152 8.73 28.00 -19.61
N SER A 153 9.29 26.90 -20.10
CA SER A 153 10.16 26.91 -21.27
C SER A 153 10.02 25.64 -22.09
N LYS A 154 10.04 25.79 -23.41
CA LYS A 154 10.20 24.65 -24.31
C LYS A 154 11.61 24.07 -24.15
N ILE A 155 11.71 22.74 -23.99
CA ILE A 155 13.01 22.08 -23.83
C ILE A 155 13.87 22.27 -25.09
N GLY A 156 15.14 22.61 -24.90
CA GLY A 156 16.06 22.91 -26.00
C GLY A 156 15.89 24.28 -26.66
N SER A 157 14.94 25.13 -26.24
CA SER A 157 14.83 26.49 -26.78
C SER A 157 16.06 27.32 -26.36
N PRO A 158 16.73 28.04 -27.28
CA PRO A 158 17.85 28.91 -26.93
C PRO A 158 17.42 30.11 -26.08
N THR A 159 16.12 30.47 -26.10
CA THR A 159 15.54 31.53 -25.26
C THR A 159 15.50 31.18 -23.78
N PHE A 160 15.69 29.91 -23.42
CA PHE A 160 15.82 29.45 -22.03
C PHE A 160 17.05 30.05 -21.33
N LEU A 161 18.21 30.07 -22.00
CA LEU A 161 19.49 30.38 -21.36
C LEU A 161 19.55 31.78 -20.71
N PRO A 162 19.07 32.87 -21.35
CA PRO A 162 19.03 34.18 -20.71
C PRO A 162 18.18 34.22 -19.43
N PHE A 163 16.98 33.64 -19.47
CA PHE A 163 16.10 33.54 -18.30
C PHE A 163 16.73 32.71 -17.19
N HIS A 164 17.24 31.53 -17.54
CA HIS A 164 17.87 30.62 -16.61
C HIS A 164 19.05 31.26 -15.89
N ARG A 165 19.92 32.00 -16.59
CA ARG A 165 21.08 32.67 -15.96
C ARG A 165 20.67 33.71 -14.92
N ILE A 166 19.63 34.51 -15.22
CA ILE A 166 19.12 35.54 -14.29
C ILE A 166 18.53 34.87 -13.06
N LEU A 167 17.64 33.90 -13.25
CA LEU A 167 16.93 33.22 -12.17
C LEU A 167 17.85 32.32 -11.34
N LYS A 168 18.78 31.60 -11.97
CA LYS A 168 19.80 30.79 -11.29
C LYS A 168 20.66 31.66 -10.39
N LYS A 169 21.10 32.82 -10.87
CA LYS A 169 21.87 33.76 -10.06
C LYS A 169 21.03 34.30 -8.89
N ALA A 170 19.84 34.82 -9.16
CA ALA A 170 18.95 35.35 -8.13
C ALA A 170 18.57 34.30 -7.07
N ALA A 171 18.38 33.03 -7.48
CA ALA A 171 18.11 31.93 -6.57
C ALA A 171 19.31 31.53 -5.71
N LEU A 172 20.52 31.53 -6.28
CA LEU A 172 21.77 31.29 -5.53
C LEU A 172 22.07 32.44 -4.56
N ASP A 173 21.70 33.66 -4.92
CA ASP A 173 21.80 34.85 -4.07
C ASP A 173 20.66 34.94 -3.03
N GLY A 174 19.70 33.99 -3.03
CA GLY A 174 18.61 33.89 -2.05
C GLY A 174 17.44 34.87 -2.26
N GLU A 175 17.40 35.57 -3.39
CA GLU A 175 16.39 36.59 -3.69
C GLU A 175 15.05 36.00 -4.16
N VAL A 176 15.09 34.84 -4.82
CA VAL A 176 13.91 34.18 -5.40
C VAL A 176 13.96 32.66 -5.26
N ARG A 177 12.78 32.04 -5.17
CA ARG A 177 12.62 30.59 -5.35
C ARG A 177 12.34 30.33 -6.82
N TYR A 178 13.32 29.76 -7.52
CA TYR A 178 13.22 29.52 -8.96
C TYR A 178 12.66 28.13 -9.23
N VAL A 179 11.47 28.06 -9.84
CA VAL A 179 10.84 26.80 -10.25
C VAL A 179 10.82 26.71 -11.77
N TYR A 180 11.27 25.59 -12.33
CA TYR A 180 11.17 25.30 -13.76
C TYR A 180 10.03 24.32 -14.05
N ARG A 181 9.21 24.64 -15.05
CA ARG A 181 8.14 23.79 -15.59
C ARG A 181 8.29 23.62 -17.10
N HIS A 182 8.03 22.42 -17.59
CA HIS A 182 8.07 22.15 -19.02
C HIS A 182 6.93 22.86 -19.76
N LEU A 183 7.26 23.45 -20.92
CA LEU A 183 6.26 23.92 -21.90
C LEU A 183 6.22 22.93 -23.07
N VAL A 184 5.09 22.26 -23.26
CA VAL A 184 4.86 21.27 -24.32
C VAL A 184 4.38 21.97 -25.61
N HIS A 185 4.71 21.42 -26.79
CA HIS A 185 4.35 22.01 -28.10
C HIS A 185 2.83 22.02 -28.32
N ARG A 186 2.29 23.00 -29.06
CA ARG A 186 0.87 23.00 -29.47
C ARG A 186 0.56 22.16 -30.72
N ASP A 187 1.58 21.72 -31.47
CA ASP A 187 1.42 21.07 -32.79
C ASP A 187 1.61 19.54 -32.69
N CYS A 188 1.20 18.96 -31.56
CA CYS A 188 1.32 17.53 -31.33
C CYS A 188 0.28 16.77 -32.17
N PRO A 189 0.62 15.59 -32.72
CA PRO A 189 -0.38 14.68 -33.26
C PRO A 189 -1.48 14.40 -32.24
N ASP A 190 -2.70 14.16 -32.72
CA ASP A 190 -3.91 13.96 -31.92
C ASP A 190 -3.66 12.94 -30.78
N PRO A 191 -3.97 13.29 -29.51
CA PRO A 191 -3.77 12.41 -28.36
C PRO A 191 -4.55 11.09 -28.45
N ALA A 192 -5.54 10.99 -29.34
CA ALA A 192 -6.28 9.75 -29.58
C ALA A 192 -5.34 8.56 -29.89
N ASP A 193 -4.23 8.74 -30.60
CA ASP A 193 -3.40 7.62 -31.06
C ASP A 193 -2.26 7.23 -30.10
N ALA A 194 -2.08 7.92 -28.97
CA ALA A 194 -0.92 7.72 -28.10
C ALA A 194 -0.94 6.35 -27.37
N GLU A 195 -0.20 5.39 -27.92
CA GLU A 195 -0.06 4.04 -27.37
C GLU A 195 0.86 3.98 -26.13
N LEU A 196 0.48 3.16 -25.15
CA LEU A 196 1.28 2.82 -23.97
C LEU A 196 1.77 1.38 -24.00
N GLY A 197 2.92 1.17 -23.36
CA GLY A 197 3.59 -0.11 -23.22
C GLY A 197 3.66 -0.60 -21.78
N GLY A 198 4.09 -1.85 -21.59
CA GLY A 198 4.40 -2.41 -20.27
C GLY A 198 3.22 -3.12 -19.60
N PHE A 199 2.33 -3.74 -20.36
CA PHE A 199 1.20 -4.49 -19.81
C PHE A 199 1.12 -5.90 -20.39
N GLY A 200 0.53 -6.81 -19.62
CA GLY A 200 0.28 -8.19 -20.01
C GLY A 200 -1.05 -8.38 -20.74
N LEU A 201 -1.07 -9.34 -21.63
CA LEU A 201 -2.22 -9.86 -22.35
C LEU A 201 -2.33 -11.34 -22.00
N GLU A 202 -3.42 -11.74 -21.38
CA GLU A 202 -3.74 -13.14 -21.13
C GLU A 202 -4.91 -13.54 -22.03
N LEU A 203 -4.71 -14.58 -22.83
CA LEU A 203 -5.74 -15.16 -23.69
C LEU A 203 -6.17 -16.50 -23.10
N GLU A 204 -7.25 -16.48 -22.34
CA GLU A 204 -7.86 -17.70 -21.80
C GLU A 204 -8.51 -18.48 -22.95
N MET A 205 -8.19 -19.77 -23.05
CA MET A 205 -8.72 -20.61 -24.12
C MET A 205 -10.12 -21.15 -23.74
N LYS A 206 -11.15 -20.74 -24.49
CA LYS A 206 -12.55 -21.20 -24.32
C LYS A 206 -12.91 -22.38 -25.23
N GLY A 207 -12.22 -22.51 -26.36
CA GLY A 207 -12.44 -23.59 -27.33
C GLY A 207 -11.28 -23.68 -28.32
N TYR A 208 -10.99 -24.89 -28.80
CA TYR A 208 -9.79 -25.18 -29.56
C TYR A 208 -10.09 -25.36 -31.05
N GLY A 209 -9.31 -24.67 -31.88
CA GLY A 209 -9.27 -24.90 -33.31
C GLY A 209 -8.57 -26.23 -33.64
N PRO A 210 -8.97 -26.91 -34.74
CA PRO A 210 -8.46 -28.23 -35.07
C PRO A 210 -7.04 -28.23 -35.66
N THR A 211 -6.48 -27.05 -35.99
CA THR A 211 -5.28 -26.93 -36.83
C THR A 211 -4.04 -26.60 -35.99
N PRO A 212 -3.11 -27.54 -35.77
CA PRO A 212 -1.88 -27.28 -35.01
C PRO A 212 -0.90 -26.40 -35.81
N ILE A 213 -0.04 -25.67 -35.10
CA ILE A 213 1.00 -24.81 -35.69
C ILE A 213 2.37 -25.32 -35.31
N THR A 214 3.32 -25.28 -36.25
CA THR A 214 4.73 -25.47 -35.95
C THR A 214 5.44 -24.13 -35.96
N VAL A 215 6.21 -23.85 -34.91
CA VAL A 215 6.97 -22.61 -34.73
C VAL A 215 8.45 -22.95 -34.72
N ASP A 216 9.18 -22.42 -35.70
CA ASP A 216 10.63 -22.50 -35.76
C ASP A 216 11.25 -21.28 -35.05
N THR A 217 11.96 -21.54 -33.95
CA THR A 217 12.67 -20.50 -33.18
C THR A 217 14.18 -20.69 -33.29
N ALA A 218 14.95 -19.69 -32.85
CA ALA A 218 16.41 -19.79 -32.77
C ALA A 218 16.91 -20.86 -31.78
N HIS A 219 16.04 -21.35 -30.90
CA HIS A 219 16.36 -22.25 -29.79
C HIS A 219 15.59 -23.58 -29.86
N GLY A 220 14.86 -23.85 -30.94
CA GLY A 220 14.15 -25.11 -31.15
C GLY A 220 12.95 -25.01 -32.09
N GLN A 221 12.43 -26.17 -32.49
CA GLN A 221 11.19 -26.27 -33.24
C GLN A 221 10.08 -26.79 -32.31
N TYR A 222 9.02 -26.01 -32.15
CA TYR A 222 7.93 -26.31 -31.23
C TYR A 222 6.63 -26.56 -31.98
N ARG A 223 5.85 -27.53 -31.54
CA ARG A 223 4.52 -27.82 -32.10
C ARG A 223 3.45 -27.41 -31.09
N LEU A 224 2.63 -26.45 -31.48
CA LEU A 224 1.54 -25.89 -30.69
C LEU A 224 0.21 -26.53 -31.11
N GLU A 225 -0.50 -27.13 -30.15
CA GLU A 225 -1.74 -27.86 -30.43
C GLU A 225 -2.68 -27.95 -29.22
N ASP A 226 -3.92 -28.38 -29.47
CA ASP A 226 -4.97 -28.52 -28.46
C ASP A 226 -4.57 -29.52 -27.32
N PRO A 227 -4.58 -29.10 -26.04
CA PRO A 227 -4.29 -29.94 -24.89
C PRO A 227 -5.37 -31.01 -24.60
N ALA A 228 -6.59 -30.91 -25.13
CA ALA A 228 -7.72 -31.77 -24.79
C ALA A 228 -7.49 -33.28 -25.05
N ASN A 229 -6.50 -33.62 -25.88
CA ASN A 229 -6.10 -35.01 -26.19
C ASN A 229 -4.91 -35.51 -25.37
N SER A 230 -4.39 -34.75 -24.40
CA SER A 230 -3.18 -35.08 -23.65
C SER A 230 -3.49 -35.81 -22.33
N LYS A 231 -3.06 -37.07 -22.21
CA LYS A 231 -3.15 -37.86 -20.95
C LYS A 231 -1.93 -37.68 -20.03
N ASN A 232 -0.90 -36.96 -20.49
CA ASN A 232 0.43 -36.90 -19.86
C ASN A 232 0.73 -35.52 -19.29
N VAL A 233 -0.19 -34.93 -18.53
CA VAL A 233 0.06 -33.65 -17.85
C VAL A 233 0.96 -33.83 -16.62
N GLU A 234 0.95 -35.03 -16.02
CA GLU A 234 1.60 -35.31 -14.73
C GLU A 234 3.06 -34.85 -14.65
N GLN A 235 3.86 -35.00 -15.71
CA GLN A 235 5.29 -34.66 -15.69
C GLN A 235 5.64 -33.37 -16.46
N PHE A 236 4.66 -32.53 -16.79
CA PHE A 236 4.87 -31.35 -17.65
C PHE A 236 6.04 -30.47 -17.18
N GLY A 237 6.05 -30.06 -15.91
CA GLY A 237 7.11 -29.20 -15.35
C GLY A 237 8.51 -29.82 -15.45
N LEU A 238 8.66 -31.12 -15.17
CA LEU A 238 9.93 -31.83 -15.32
C LEU A 238 10.39 -31.93 -16.79
N GLN A 239 9.44 -32.11 -17.72
CA GLN A 239 9.70 -32.17 -19.16
C GLN A 239 10.11 -30.80 -19.71
N ALA A 240 9.40 -29.74 -19.29
CA ALA A 240 9.77 -28.36 -19.59
C ALA A 240 11.18 -28.03 -19.08
N LEU A 241 11.47 -28.37 -17.81
CA LEU A 241 12.78 -28.15 -17.21
C LEU A 241 13.90 -28.86 -17.98
N GLN A 242 13.72 -30.14 -18.33
CA GLN A 242 14.69 -30.87 -19.14
C GLN A 242 14.91 -30.19 -20.51
N THR A 243 13.84 -29.74 -21.17
CA THR A 243 13.92 -29.05 -22.47
C THR A 243 14.68 -27.71 -22.37
N ILE A 244 14.48 -26.98 -21.28
CA ILE A 244 15.18 -25.71 -21.02
C ILE A 244 16.68 -25.96 -20.81
N LEU A 245 17.03 -26.99 -20.03
CA LEU A 245 18.42 -27.34 -19.74
C LEU A 245 19.17 -27.88 -20.97
N ASP A 246 18.46 -28.57 -21.86
CA ASP A 246 19.02 -29.10 -23.12
C ASP A 246 19.17 -28.02 -24.22
N SER A 247 18.55 -26.85 -24.04
CA SER A 247 18.58 -25.75 -25.01
C SER A 247 19.93 -25.03 -25.00
N SER A 248 20.37 -24.59 -26.19
CA SER A 248 21.52 -23.70 -26.34
C SER A 248 21.25 -22.28 -25.83
N LYS A 249 19.97 -21.92 -25.62
CA LYS A 249 19.53 -20.63 -25.10
C LYS A 249 18.43 -20.81 -24.05
N PRO A 250 18.79 -21.20 -22.82
CA PRO A 250 17.83 -21.57 -21.78
C PRO A 250 16.80 -20.49 -21.45
N LEU A 251 17.21 -19.21 -21.39
CA LEU A 251 16.31 -18.09 -21.09
C LEU A 251 15.25 -17.86 -22.18
N GLU A 252 15.65 -17.96 -23.45
CA GLU A 252 14.70 -17.82 -24.57
C GLU A 252 13.72 -19.00 -24.59
N SER A 253 14.20 -20.23 -24.36
CA SER A 253 13.37 -21.43 -24.28
C SER A 253 12.40 -21.38 -23.09
N LEU A 254 12.83 -20.90 -21.92
CA LEU A 254 11.98 -20.71 -20.75
C LEU A 254 10.83 -19.74 -21.07
N SER A 255 11.16 -18.57 -21.63
CA SER A 255 10.16 -17.57 -22.08
C SER A 255 9.14 -18.18 -23.02
N PHE A 256 9.61 -18.88 -24.06
CA PHE A 256 8.74 -19.46 -25.08
C PHE A 256 7.81 -20.53 -24.49
N ILE A 257 8.33 -21.38 -23.59
CA ILE A 257 7.55 -22.42 -22.93
C ILE A 257 6.49 -21.80 -22.01
N SER A 258 6.86 -20.81 -21.19
CA SER A 258 5.93 -20.15 -20.27
C SER A 258 4.85 -19.33 -21.00
N GLU A 259 5.17 -18.70 -22.13
CA GLU A 259 4.19 -17.97 -22.94
C GLU A 259 3.16 -18.90 -23.64
N ASN A 260 3.52 -20.15 -23.88
CA ASN A 260 2.71 -21.09 -24.69
C ASN A 260 2.40 -22.39 -23.94
N ALA A 261 2.50 -22.40 -22.61
CA ALA A 261 2.48 -23.60 -21.77
C ALA A 261 1.31 -24.56 -22.07
N PRO A 262 0.03 -24.13 -22.14
CA PRO A 262 -1.08 -25.08 -22.40
C PRO A 262 -0.97 -25.74 -23.78
N MET A 263 -0.44 -25.02 -24.77
CA MET A 263 -0.34 -25.49 -26.15
C MET A 263 0.86 -26.42 -26.40
N LEU A 264 1.79 -26.50 -25.43
CA LEU A 264 3.03 -27.28 -25.53
C LEU A 264 2.99 -28.63 -24.81
N VAL A 265 1.95 -28.90 -24.02
CA VAL A 265 1.84 -30.11 -23.19
C VAL A 265 2.14 -31.38 -23.99
N LYS A 266 1.56 -31.51 -25.18
CA LYS A 266 1.75 -32.70 -26.02
C LYS A 266 3.14 -32.76 -26.67
N HIS A 267 3.69 -31.63 -27.11
CA HIS A 267 5.06 -31.57 -27.63
C HIS A 267 6.09 -32.00 -26.57
N LEU A 268 5.98 -31.45 -25.37
CA LEU A 268 6.89 -31.74 -24.25
C LEU A 268 6.71 -33.14 -23.66
N SER A 269 5.53 -33.76 -23.83
CA SER A 269 5.30 -35.14 -23.39
C SER A 269 6.25 -36.18 -24.00
N THR A 270 6.91 -35.82 -25.11
CA THR A 270 7.92 -36.67 -25.78
C THR A 270 9.29 -36.65 -25.09
N VAL A 271 9.54 -35.62 -24.27
CA VAL A 271 10.79 -35.42 -23.54
C VAL A 271 10.83 -36.33 -22.32
N ARG A 272 11.99 -36.94 -22.07
CA ARG A 272 12.22 -37.82 -20.92
C ARG A 272 13.16 -37.14 -19.93
N PRO A 273 12.67 -36.70 -18.76
CA PRO A 273 13.51 -36.10 -17.73
C PRO A 273 14.57 -37.10 -17.24
N THR A 274 15.80 -36.62 -17.05
CA THR A 274 16.87 -37.43 -16.46
C THR A 274 16.65 -37.64 -14.96
N LYS A 275 17.24 -38.70 -14.38
CA LYS A 275 17.13 -38.96 -12.93
C LYS A 275 17.67 -37.81 -12.08
N GLU A 276 18.75 -37.18 -12.54
CA GLU A 276 19.36 -36.03 -11.86
C GLU A 276 18.41 -34.83 -11.78
N VAL A 277 17.69 -34.52 -12.86
CA VAL A 277 16.71 -33.43 -12.89
C VAL A 277 15.55 -33.71 -11.93
N ILE A 278 15.05 -34.95 -11.90
CA ILE A 278 13.96 -35.35 -11.00
C ILE A 278 14.37 -35.23 -9.53
N GLU A 279 15.57 -35.73 -9.17
CA GLU A 279 16.09 -35.68 -7.80
C GLU A 279 16.29 -34.23 -7.35
N LYS A 280 16.93 -33.38 -8.17
CA LYS A 280 17.15 -31.96 -7.87
C LYS A 280 15.85 -31.18 -7.74
N ALA A 281 14.91 -31.36 -8.67
CA ALA A 281 13.60 -30.70 -8.61
C ALA A 281 12.82 -31.10 -7.34
N THR A 282 12.86 -32.39 -6.96
CA THR A 282 12.17 -32.88 -5.75
C THR A 282 12.81 -32.33 -4.47
N MET A 283 14.14 -32.19 -4.42
CA MET A 283 14.83 -31.58 -3.29
C MET A 283 14.50 -30.09 -3.14
N LEU A 284 14.52 -29.34 -4.24
CA LEU A 284 14.14 -27.92 -4.24
C LEU A 284 12.68 -27.75 -3.82
N ALA A 285 11.79 -28.59 -4.35
CA ALA A 285 10.38 -28.61 -4.00
C ALA A 285 10.12 -28.79 -2.49
N GLN A 286 10.89 -29.67 -1.84
CA GLN A 286 10.80 -29.93 -0.40
C GLN A 286 11.41 -28.82 0.45
N HIS A 287 12.49 -28.19 -0.02
CA HIS A 287 13.18 -27.14 0.73
C HIS A 287 12.35 -25.85 0.80
N PHE A 288 11.69 -25.48 -0.30
CA PHE A 288 10.94 -24.23 -0.40
C PHE A 288 9.43 -24.35 -0.08
N ASN A 289 8.95 -25.50 0.44
CA ASN A 289 7.52 -25.78 0.71
C ASN A 289 6.59 -25.28 -0.41
N LEU A 290 6.60 -25.98 -1.55
CA LEU A 290 5.86 -25.59 -2.76
C LEU A 290 4.37 -25.23 -2.56
N PRO A 291 3.81 -24.33 -3.41
CA PRO A 291 4.44 -23.64 -4.54
C PRO A 291 4.37 -22.10 -4.41
N GLU A 292 5.42 -21.47 -3.87
CA GLU A 292 5.54 -20.00 -3.91
C GLU A 292 6.66 -19.59 -4.88
N THR A 293 6.35 -18.64 -5.77
CA THR A 293 7.35 -17.91 -6.56
C THR A 293 8.02 -16.87 -5.66
N ILE A 294 9.34 -16.91 -5.55
CA ILE A 294 10.13 -16.03 -4.68
C ILE A 294 11.08 -15.22 -5.56
N ILE A 295 10.90 -13.91 -5.58
CA ILE A 295 11.81 -12.99 -6.25
C ILE A 295 12.64 -12.32 -5.16
N SER A 296 13.96 -12.24 -5.33
CA SER A 296 14.80 -11.46 -4.43
C SER A 296 15.69 -10.49 -5.20
N ILE A 297 15.81 -9.27 -4.68
CA ILE A 297 16.74 -8.27 -5.18
C ILE A 297 17.77 -8.05 -4.09
N ASN A 298 19.00 -8.49 -4.35
CA ASN A 298 20.11 -8.36 -3.42
C ASN A 298 19.80 -8.91 -2.01
N GLY A 299 19.08 -10.04 -1.91
CA GLY A 299 18.71 -10.70 -0.65
C GLY A 299 17.43 -10.19 0.01
N ALA A 300 16.84 -9.10 -0.47
CA ALA A 300 15.50 -8.64 -0.06
C ALA A 300 14.42 -9.34 -0.88
N GLU A 301 13.44 -9.96 -0.20
CA GLU A 301 12.33 -10.64 -0.86
C GLU A 301 11.32 -9.60 -1.42
N VAL A 302 10.99 -9.78 -2.69
CA VAL A 302 10.02 -8.99 -3.44
C VAL A 302 8.69 -9.72 -3.46
N GLN A 303 7.61 -9.00 -3.23
CA GLN A 303 6.26 -9.52 -3.24
C GLN A 303 5.87 -9.95 -4.66
N SER A 304 5.73 -11.27 -4.88
CA SER A 304 5.50 -11.84 -6.22
C SER A 304 4.11 -11.52 -6.79
N LEU A 305 3.12 -11.23 -5.95
CA LEU A 305 1.77 -10.82 -6.35
C LEU A 305 1.68 -9.39 -6.91
N HIS A 306 2.70 -8.55 -6.64
CA HIS A 306 2.75 -7.11 -6.98
C HIS A 306 3.90 -6.77 -7.91
N PHE A 307 4.45 -7.78 -8.55
CA PHE A 307 5.60 -7.59 -9.41
C PHE A 307 5.18 -6.85 -10.69
N GLU A 308 5.43 -5.55 -10.71
CA GLU A 308 5.23 -4.67 -11.85
C GLU A 308 6.58 -4.15 -12.35
N LEU A 309 6.87 -4.38 -13.63
CA LEU A 309 8.12 -3.98 -14.25
C LEU A 309 8.42 -2.49 -14.09
N GLN A 310 7.42 -1.63 -14.24
CA GLN A 310 7.55 -0.16 -14.16
C GLN A 310 8.06 0.27 -12.78
N THR A 311 7.39 -0.19 -11.72
CA THR A 311 7.72 0.10 -10.33
C THR A 311 9.14 -0.35 -9.99
N LEU A 312 9.55 -1.48 -10.54
CA LEU A 312 10.90 -1.98 -10.38
C LEU A 312 11.95 -1.18 -11.16
N LEU A 313 11.65 -0.72 -12.37
CA LEU A 313 12.57 0.15 -13.13
C LEU A 313 12.81 1.49 -12.40
N GLU A 314 11.77 2.08 -11.79
CA GLU A 314 11.92 3.25 -10.92
C GLU A 314 12.83 2.92 -9.72
N PHE A 315 12.54 1.84 -9.01
CA PHE A 315 13.34 1.41 -7.85
C PHE A 315 14.81 1.15 -8.20
N LEU A 316 15.08 0.42 -9.29
CA LEU A 316 16.45 0.08 -9.72
C LEU A 316 17.25 1.34 -10.09
N GLY A 317 16.60 2.30 -10.73
CA GLY A 317 17.22 3.59 -11.04
C GLY A 317 17.62 4.35 -9.77
N GLU A 318 16.67 4.54 -8.85
CA GLU A 318 16.91 5.24 -7.59
C GLU A 318 17.97 4.53 -6.74
N TYR A 319 17.93 3.20 -6.67
CA TYR A 319 18.95 2.38 -6.00
C TYR A 319 20.34 2.58 -6.61
N GLN A 320 20.48 2.53 -7.95
CA GLN A 320 21.76 2.75 -8.61
C GLN A 320 22.30 4.16 -8.34
N SER A 321 21.43 5.19 -8.36
CA SER A 321 21.83 6.55 -8.01
C SER A 321 22.37 6.63 -6.57
N LEU A 322 21.71 5.93 -5.63
CA LEU A 322 22.10 5.88 -4.23
C LEU A 322 23.46 5.19 -4.04
N VAL A 323 23.68 4.06 -4.72
CA VAL A 323 24.98 3.37 -4.76
C VAL A 323 26.07 4.28 -5.33
N LYS A 324 25.78 4.97 -6.44
CA LYS A 324 26.69 5.92 -7.10
C LYS A 324 27.09 7.07 -6.18
N ARG A 325 26.12 7.63 -5.46
CA ARG A 325 26.29 8.80 -4.59
C ARG A 325 27.14 8.49 -3.35
N PHE A 326 26.96 7.31 -2.76
CA PHE A 326 27.56 7.00 -1.46
C PHE A 326 28.66 5.95 -1.48
N LEU A 327 28.57 4.92 -2.33
CA LEU A 327 29.43 3.75 -2.20
C LEU A 327 30.51 3.65 -3.28
N LEU A 328 30.42 4.36 -4.42
CA LEU A 328 31.38 4.26 -5.54
C LEU A 328 32.87 4.45 -5.19
N LYS A 329 33.17 5.06 -4.05
CA LYS A 329 34.54 5.27 -3.57
C LYS A 329 35.13 4.02 -2.88
N LEU A 330 34.34 2.98 -2.68
CA LEU A 330 34.74 1.70 -2.07
C LEU A 330 35.12 0.70 -3.17
N GLU A 331 36.16 -0.11 -2.93
CA GLU A 331 36.64 -1.08 -3.92
C GLU A 331 35.61 -2.19 -4.23
N ASP A 332 34.74 -2.57 -3.26
CA ASP A 332 33.68 -3.59 -3.42
C ASP A 332 32.25 -3.04 -3.16
N PHE A 333 31.99 -1.82 -3.62
CA PHE A 333 30.75 -1.07 -3.33
C PHE A 333 29.45 -1.83 -3.65
N GLU A 334 29.44 -2.67 -4.68
CA GLU A 334 28.27 -3.46 -5.05
C GLU A 334 27.96 -4.55 -4.01
N MET A 335 28.98 -5.29 -3.54
CA MET A 335 28.81 -6.31 -2.50
C MET A 335 28.32 -5.69 -1.20
N VAL A 336 28.88 -4.53 -0.83
CA VAL A 336 28.47 -3.77 0.35
C VAL A 336 27.02 -3.32 0.24
N GLY A 337 26.62 -2.76 -0.91
CA GLY A 337 25.22 -2.39 -1.16
C GLY A 337 24.26 -3.58 -1.05
N ARG A 338 24.66 -4.75 -1.58
CA ARG A 338 23.84 -5.97 -1.51
C ARG A 338 23.61 -6.44 -0.08
N GLN A 339 24.68 -6.54 0.70
CA GLN A 339 24.60 -7.05 2.07
C GLN A 339 23.87 -6.08 3.01
N LEU A 340 23.96 -4.78 2.73
CA LEU A 340 23.20 -3.74 3.42
C LEU A 340 21.70 -3.79 3.14
N MET A 341 21.30 -4.10 1.91
CA MET A 341 19.89 -4.26 1.55
C MET A 341 19.24 -5.41 2.32
N ALA A 342 19.86 -6.58 2.32
CA ALA A 342 19.39 -7.73 3.11
C ALA A 342 19.31 -7.40 4.62
N SER A 343 20.33 -6.71 5.17
CA SER A 343 20.39 -6.36 6.59
C SER A 343 19.36 -5.31 7.01
N SER A 344 19.01 -4.37 6.12
CA SER A 344 18.11 -3.25 6.42
C SER A 344 16.67 -3.65 6.72
N LEU A 345 16.28 -4.88 6.33
CA LEU A 345 14.97 -5.47 6.61
C LEU A 345 14.89 -6.13 8.00
N GLN A 346 16.02 -6.37 8.67
CA GLN A 346 16.10 -7.05 9.96
C GLN A 346 16.46 -6.06 11.09
N VAL A 347 15.51 -5.24 11.52
CA VAL A 347 15.69 -4.43 12.74
C VAL A 347 15.09 -5.20 13.92
N ALA A 348 15.95 -5.78 14.77
CA ALA A 348 15.50 -6.39 16.01
C ALA A 348 14.77 -5.36 16.89
N PRO A 349 13.63 -5.71 17.51
CA PRO A 349 12.89 -4.78 18.36
C PRO A 349 13.72 -4.37 19.58
N PHE A 350 13.62 -3.10 19.99
CA PHE A 350 14.21 -2.63 21.24
C PHE A 350 13.52 -3.27 22.43
N ARG A 351 14.31 -3.69 23.43
CA ARG A 351 13.80 -4.15 24.71
C ARG A 351 13.83 -3.00 25.72
N PHE A 352 12.80 -2.92 26.55
CA PHE A 352 12.68 -1.88 27.57
C PHE A 352 12.45 -2.50 28.95
N ASP A 353 13.12 -1.98 29.97
CA ASP A 353 12.93 -2.39 31.36
C ASP A 353 11.67 -1.76 31.95
N VAL A 354 10.56 -2.49 31.85
CA VAL A 354 9.24 -2.09 32.33
C VAL A 354 8.99 -2.46 33.80
N ARG A 355 10.00 -2.91 34.55
CA ARG A 355 9.83 -3.25 35.98
C ARG A 355 9.54 -1.99 36.79
N THR A 356 8.51 -2.05 37.64
CA THR A 356 8.10 -0.91 38.48
C THR A 356 7.44 -1.37 39.78
N SER A 357 7.61 -0.57 40.84
CA SER A 357 6.95 -0.72 42.15
C SER A 357 5.43 -0.55 42.07
N THR A 358 4.94 0.12 41.03
CA THR A 358 3.54 0.49 40.80
C THR A 358 2.77 -0.54 39.97
N ALA A 359 3.40 -1.68 39.67
CA ALA A 359 2.84 -2.76 38.87
C ALA A 359 1.71 -3.48 39.61
N ILE A 360 0.51 -3.45 39.02
CA ILE A 360 -0.65 -4.22 39.47
C ILE A 360 -0.68 -5.52 38.66
N VAL A 361 -0.26 -6.62 39.26
CA VAL A 361 -0.17 -7.93 38.59
C VAL A 361 -1.52 -8.66 38.68
N LEU A 362 -2.19 -8.83 37.54
CA LEU A 362 -3.52 -9.46 37.46
C LEU A 362 -3.44 -11.00 37.50
N ASN A 363 -2.37 -11.58 36.96
CA ASN A 363 -2.12 -13.02 36.98
C ASN A 363 -0.64 -13.35 37.15
N ASP A 364 -0.37 -14.43 37.90
CA ASP A 364 0.97 -15.00 38.06
C ASP A 364 0.93 -16.49 37.73
N LEU A 365 1.57 -16.86 36.62
CA LEU A 365 1.53 -18.22 36.09
C LEU A 365 2.23 -19.23 37.00
N SER A 366 3.16 -18.77 37.83
CA SER A 366 3.94 -19.62 38.72
C SER A 366 3.28 -19.86 40.08
N ARG A 367 2.41 -18.93 40.51
CA ARG A 367 1.81 -18.91 41.86
C ARG A 367 0.31 -19.17 41.87
N ASP A 368 -0.43 -18.73 40.85
CA ASP A 368 -1.89 -18.81 40.88
C ASP A 368 -2.39 -20.25 40.77
N HIS A 369 -3.43 -20.58 41.56
CA HIS A 369 -3.99 -21.93 41.62
C HIS A 369 -4.50 -22.44 40.26
N ARG A 370 -5.02 -21.54 39.41
CA ARG A 370 -5.54 -21.86 38.06
C ARG A 370 -4.52 -22.52 37.14
N TYR A 371 -3.22 -22.24 37.32
CA TYR A 371 -2.15 -22.82 36.48
C TYR A 371 -1.46 -24.02 37.14
N LYS A 372 -1.95 -24.50 38.29
CA LYS A 372 -1.31 -25.58 39.07
C LYS A 372 -1.14 -26.89 38.30
N GLN A 373 -2.04 -27.17 37.34
CA GLN A 373 -1.99 -28.38 36.51
C GLN A 373 -0.96 -28.29 35.38
N TRP A 374 -0.47 -27.10 35.04
CA TRP A 374 0.47 -26.91 33.96
C TRP A 374 1.89 -27.34 34.37
N PRO A 375 2.69 -27.88 33.43
CA PRO A 375 4.07 -28.23 33.71
C PRO A 375 4.89 -26.97 34.06
N ARG A 376 5.88 -27.14 34.92
CA ARG A 376 6.84 -26.09 35.32
C ARG A 376 8.21 -26.25 34.66
N THR A 377 8.37 -27.21 33.76
CA THR A 377 9.65 -27.48 33.10
C THR A 377 9.65 -26.91 31.68
N PHE A 378 10.73 -26.25 31.28
CA PHE A 378 10.92 -25.74 29.91
C PHE A 378 10.93 -26.87 28.88
N ARG A 379 11.24 -28.11 29.29
CA ARG A 379 11.12 -29.29 28.42
C ARG A 379 9.69 -29.52 27.91
N ALA A 380 8.67 -28.95 28.56
CA ALA A 380 7.30 -28.98 28.07
C ALA A 380 7.12 -28.21 26.74
N LEU A 381 7.94 -27.19 26.48
CA LEU A 381 7.92 -26.42 25.24
C LEU A 381 8.37 -27.24 24.02
N MET A 382 9.05 -28.36 24.23
CA MET A 382 9.56 -29.23 23.17
C MET A 382 8.48 -30.15 22.58
N ARG A 383 7.29 -30.18 23.18
CA ARG A 383 6.16 -30.97 22.71
C ARG A 383 5.25 -30.10 21.87
N PRO A 384 4.63 -30.60 20.78
CA PRO A 384 3.65 -29.84 20.03
C PRO A 384 2.53 -29.33 20.97
N PRO A 385 2.14 -28.04 20.89
CA PRO A 385 1.07 -27.51 21.70
C PRO A 385 -0.27 -28.09 21.22
N SER A 386 -1.24 -28.20 22.11
CA SER A 386 -2.61 -28.64 21.80
C SER A 386 -3.49 -27.50 21.26
N GLY A 387 -2.90 -26.32 21.01
CA GLY A 387 -3.52 -25.11 20.47
C GLY A 387 -2.43 -24.10 20.10
N GLN A 388 -2.76 -22.80 20.04
CA GLN A 388 -1.79 -21.75 19.68
C GLN A 388 -0.78 -21.42 20.80
N PHE A 389 -1.03 -21.87 22.03
CA PHE A 389 -0.26 -21.52 23.22
C PHE A 389 0.31 -22.77 23.90
N TYR A 390 1.50 -22.61 24.51
CA TYR A 390 2.11 -23.67 25.31
C TYR A 390 1.66 -23.55 26.78
N PRO A 391 1.07 -24.61 27.37
CA PRO A 391 0.75 -24.60 28.79
C PRO A 391 2.04 -24.70 29.61
N LEU A 392 2.44 -23.60 30.25
CA LEU A 392 3.64 -23.53 31.09
C LEU A 392 3.36 -22.65 32.31
N ALA A 393 3.51 -23.20 33.52
CA ALA A 393 3.32 -22.48 34.78
C ALA A 393 4.55 -21.62 35.15
N ARG A 394 5.00 -20.76 34.23
CA ARG A 394 6.11 -19.82 34.41
C ARG A 394 5.83 -18.49 33.71
N ASN A 395 6.27 -17.40 34.32
CA ASN A 395 6.20 -16.06 33.73
C ASN A 395 7.33 -15.91 32.71
N VAL A 396 7.04 -16.24 31.45
CA VAL A 396 8.00 -16.13 30.32
C VAL A 396 7.75 -14.85 29.52
N VAL A 397 6.49 -14.50 29.32
CA VAL A 397 6.05 -13.31 28.58
C VAL A 397 5.17 -12.47 29.49
N ALA A 398 5.46 -11.17 29.59
CA ALA A 398 4.69 -10.21 30.36
C ALA A 398 4.20 -9.05 29.47
N LEU A 399 2.94 -8.66 29.63
CA LEU A 399 2.32 -7.51 29.01
C LEU A 399 2.07 -6.45 30.09
N THR A 400 2.73 -5.30 29.96
CA THR A 400 2.51 -4.14 30.82
C THR A 400 1.66 -3.12 30.08
N ILE A 401 0.51 -2.75 30.64
CA ILE A 401 -0.42 -1.77 30.09
C ILE A 401 -0.43 -0.57 31.02
N VAL A 402 -0.06 0.60 30.50
CA VAL A 402 -0.26 1.88 31.17
C VAL A 402 -1.63 2.40 30.76
N MET A 403 -2.46 2.74 31.73
CA MET A 403 -3.85 3.14 31.51
C MET A 403 -4.11 4.45 32.24
N ASP A 404 -4.61 5.43 31.50
CA ASP A 404 -5.10 6.68 32.04
C ASP A 404 -6.60 6.55 32.39
N LEU A 405 -6.93 6.85 33.64
CA LEU A 405 -8.27 6.75 34.20
C LEU A 405 -9.20 7.87 33.70
N ASP A 406 -8.66 9.00 33.22
CA ASP A 406 -9.48 10.12 32.72
C ASP A 406 -9.93 9.93 31.26
N SER A 407 -9.10 9.28 30.44
CA SER A 407 -9.38 8.96 29.03
C SER A 407 -9.88 7.52 28.84
N PHE A 408 -10.39 6.93 29.92
CA PHE A 408 -10.69 5.52 30.06
C PHE A 408 -11.78 4.98 29.10
N ALA A 409 -11.50 3.85 28.47
CA ALA A 409 -12.49 3.05 27.74
C ALA A 409 -12.83 1.79 28.55
N SER A 410 -14.07 1.69 29.04
CA SER A 410 -14.56 0.55 29.84
C SER A 410 -14.44 -0.80 29.14
N SER A 411 -14.49 -0.81 27.81
CA SER A 411 -14.31 -2.01 26.99
C SER A 411 -12.91 -2.65 27.10
N LEU A 412 -11.83 -1.87 27.25
CA LEU A 412 -10.47 -2.40 27.30
C LEU A 412 -10.23 -3.21 28.58
N LEU A 413 -10.74 -2.74 29.71
CA LEU A 413 -10.57 -3.44 30.99
C LEU A 413 -11.42 -4.73 31.04
N GLU A 414 -12.63 -4.71 30.48
CA GLU A 414 -13.43 -5.93 30.29
C GLU A 414 -12.69 -6.97 29.44
N ASP A 415 -12.04 -6.52 28.36
CA ASP A 415 -11.22 -7.38 27.50
C ASP A 415 -10.05 -8.00 28.27
N ILE A 416 -9.34 -7.21 29.07
CA ILE A 416 -8.21 -7.69 29.89
C ILE A 416 -8.69 -8.73 30.90
N VAL A 417 -9.79 -8.46 31.62
CA VAL A 417 -10.36 -9.41 32.59
C VAL A 417 -10.80 -10.70 31.90
N ARG A 418 -11.46 -10.59 30.74
CA ARG A 418 -11.86 -11.75 29.92
C ARG A 418 -10.66 -12.59 29.49
N VAL A 419 -9.60 -11.96 29.01
CA VAL A 419 -8.35 -12.64 28.61
C VAL A 419 -7.68 -13.34 29.80
N VAL A 420 -7.63 -12.68 30.96
CA VAL A 420 -7.11 -13.28 32.20
C VAL A 420 -7.96 -14.49 32.64
N GLY A 421 -9.27 -14.45 32.43
CA GLY A 421 -10.21 -15.55 32.66
C GLY A 421 -10.02 -16.75 31.71
N GLN A 422 -9.57 -16.51 30.48
CA GLN A 422 -9.31 -17.56 29.49
C GLN A 422 -8.02 -18.38 29.74
N MET A 423 -7.27 -18.07 30.81
CA MET A 423 -6.02 -18.75 31.18
C MET A 423 -4.96 -18.70 30.06
N ILE A 424 -4.79 -17.57 29.38
CA ILE A 424 -3.69 -17.39 28.41
C ILE A 424 -2.33 -17.37 29.16
N PRO A 425 -1.26 -18.00 28.63
CA PRO A 425 0.05 -18.05 29.28
C PRO A 425 0.86 -16.74 29.10
N VAL A 426 0.25 -15.60 29.45
CA VAL A 426 0.87 -14.27 29.42
C VAL A 426 0.59 -13.58 30.76
N GLN A 427 1.63 -13.04 31.40
CA GLN A 427 1.49 -12.26 32.63
C GLN A 427 1.00 -10.85 32.31
N MET A 428 -0.15 -10.46 32.85
CA MET A 428 -0.80 -9.18 32.64
C MET A 428 -0.51 -8.24 33.80
N ILE A 429 0.03 -7.07 33.50
CA ILE A 429 0.44 -6.05 34.45
C ILE A 429 -0.22 -4.73 34.07
N LEU A 430 -0.85 -4.06 35.04
CA LEU A 430 -1.43 -2.73 34.87
C LEU A 430 -0.62 -1.68 35.63
N VAL A 431 -0.47 -0.49 35.04
CA VAL A 431 -0.03 0.73 35.69
C VAL A 431 -1.11 1.78 35.45
N LEU A 432 -1.67 2.34 36.51
CA LEU A 432 -2.80 3.27 36.41
C LEU A 432 -2.32 4.69 36.66
N THR A 433 -2.79 5.63 35.85
CA THR A 433 -2.52 7.07 35.98
C THR A 433 -3.81 7.87 35.85
N ALA A 434 -3.80 9.12 36.33
CA ALA A 434 -4.86 10.10 36.10
C ALA A 434 -4.24 11.51 36.13
N ALA A 435 -4.96 12.50 35.60
CA ALA A 435 -4.67 13.92 35.74
C ALA A 435 -4.74 14.35 37.21
N GLU A 436 -5.76 13.89 37.95
CA GLU A 436 -5.88 14.08 39.40
C GLU A 436 -5.17 12.96 40.17
N ASP A 437 -4.15 13.33 40.95
CA ASP A 437 -3.33 12.36 41.70
C ASP A 437 -4.13 11.67 42.83
N SER A 438 -5.22 12.27 43.30
CA SER A 438 -6.13 11.74 44.34
C SER A 438 -6.84 10.46 43.92
N LEU A 439 -7.35 10.39 42.68
CA LEU A 439 -8.03 9.21 42.13
C LEU A 439 -7.06 8.03 41.99
N THR A 440 -5.86 8.31 41.47
CA THR A 440 -4.81 7.29 41.31
C THR A 440 -4.38 6.74 42.67
N ALA A 441 -4.16 7.62 43.65
CA ALA A 441 -3.82 7.23 45.01
C ALA A 441 -4.92 6.37 45.66
N ALA A 442 -6.20 6.70 45.44
CA ALA A 442 -7.30 5.92 45.97
C ALA A 442 -7.32 4.47 45.46
N VAL A 443 -7.14 4.27 44.15
CA VAL A 443 -7.11 2.94 43.53
C VAL A 443 -5.91 2.13 44.01
N TYR A 444 -4.72 2.73 44.13
CA TYR A 444 -3.54 2.05 44.67
C TYR A 444 -3.69 1.69 46.15
N ALA A 445 -4.37 2.52 46.94
CA ALA A 445 -4.66 2.23 48.34
C ALA A 445 -5.58 1.01 48.48
N VAL A 446 -6.66 0.95 47.69
CA VAL A 446 -7.56 -0.21 47.62
C VAL A 446 -6.80 -1.47 47.19
N TYR A 447 -5.98 -1.38 46.15
CA TYR A 447 -5.16 -2.51 45.70
C TYR A 447 -4.22 -3.05 46.79
N ARG A 448 -3.52 -2.16 47.50
CA ARG A 448 -2.53 -2.56 48.52
C ARG A 448 -3.19 -3.24 49.71
N GLN A 449 -4.39 -2.81 50.08
CA GLN A 449 -5.12 -3.35 51.22
C GLN A 449 -5.91 -4.62 50.89
N TYR A 450 -6.64 -4.61 49.77
CA TYR A 450 -7.62 -5.66 49.43
C TYR A 450 -7.17 -6.58 48.29
N GLY A 451 -6.07 -6.24 47.61
CA GLY A 451 -5.49 -7.02 46.53
C GLY A 451 -6.23 -6.86 45.20
N ARG A 452 -5.80 -7.65 44.21
CA ARG A 452 -6.26 -7.57 42.81
C ARG A 452 -7.75 -7.86 42.57
N ILE A 453 -8.43 -8.57 43.48
CA ILE A 453 -9.86 -8.91 43.33
C ILE A 453 -10.72 -7.64 43.39
N ALA A 454 -10.37 -6.69 44.25
CA ALA A 454 -11.09 -5.41 44.37
C ALA A 454 -11.11 -4.61 43.06
N ILE A 455 -9.99 -4.62 42.33
CA ILE A 455 -9.88 -3.94 41.03
C ILE A 455 -10.73 -4.64 39.96
N VAL A 456 -10.73 -5.97 39.94
CA VAL A 456 -11.47 -6.77 38.96
C VAL A 456 -12.99 -6.64 39.16
N LEU A 457 -13.45 -6.59 40.41
CA LEU A 457 -14.87 -6.43 40.75
C LEU A 457 -15.43 -5.09 40.26
N LYS A 458 -14.66 -4.00 40.40
CA LYS A 458 -15.12 -2.64 40.09
C LYS A 458 -14.64 -2.08 38.75
N ALA A 459 -13.94 -2.89 37.97
CA ALA A 459 -13.41 -2.57 36.64
C ALA A 459 -14.42 -1.88 35.69
N ARG A 460 -15.71 -2.25 35.77
CA ARG A 460 -16.77 -1.70 34.92
C ARG A 460 -17.11 -0.23 35.21
N GLU A 461 -16.88 0.23 36.43
CA GLU A 461 -17.40 1.52 36.92
C GLU A 461 -16.32 2.60 37.02
N LEU A 462 -15.04 2.21 37.06
CA LEU A 462 -13.88 3.10 36.96
C LEU A 462 -13.87 3.97 35.67
N GLY A 463 -14.72 3.65 34.69
CA GLY A 463 -14.88 4.43 33.45
C GLY A 463 -15.93 5.51 33.47
N THR A 464 -16.67 5.65 34.57
CA THR A 464 -17.56 6.79 34.81
C THR A 464 -16.87 7.70 35.82
N LYS A 465 -17.05 9.03 35.74
CA LYS A 465 -16.48 9.97 36.74
C LYS A 465 -17.04 9.66 38.12
N VAL A 466 -16.39 8.76 38.87
CA VAL A 466 -16.81 8.29 40.19
C VAL A 466 -16.09 9.10 41.26
N ASP A 467 -16.83 9.52 42.28
CA ASP A 467 -16.30 10.13 43.50
C ASP A 467 -15.50 9.07 44.29
N THR A 468 -14.28 9.42 44.74
CA THR A 468 -13.37 8.49 45.43
C THR A 468 -13.95 7.91 46.71
N SER A 469 -14.88 8.62 47.36
CA SER A 469 -15.59 8.15 48.55
C SER A 469 -16.59 7.02 48.25
N VAL A 470 -17.26 7.08 47.09
CA VAL A 470 -18.22 6.06 46.62
C VAL A 470 -17.52 4.77 46.24
N LEU A 471 -16.33 4.87 45.61
CA LEU A 471 -15.51 3.72 45.23
C LEU A 471 -15.17 2.82 46.44
N LEU A 472 -14.82 3.43 47.58
CA LEU A 472 -14.44 2.68 48.78
C LEU A 472 -15.65 2.00 49.44
N GLU A 473 -16.78 2.70 49.61
CA GLU A 473 -17.98 2.13 50.24
C GLU A 473 -18.51 0.91 49.49
N GLU A 474 -18.49 0.95 48.16
CA GLU A 474 -19.01 -0.12 47.32
C GLU A 474 -18.07 -1.33 47.25
N VAL A 475 -16.76 -1.13 47.15
CA VAL A 475 -15.76 -2.21 47.23
C VAL A 475 -15.86 -2.93 48.58
N MET A 476 -16.08 -2.17 49.66
CA MET A 476 -16.27 -2.71 51.00
C MET A 476 -17.57 -3.49 51.14
N GLY A 477 -18.64 -3.00 50.49
CA GLY A 477 -19.93 -3.68 50.40
C GLY A 477 -19.84 -5.04 49.70
N GLU A 478 -19.15 -5.13 48.55
CA GLU A 478 -19.01 -6.38 47.81
C GLU A 478 -18.05 -7.39 48.43
N LEU A 479 -16.99 -6.93 49.10
CA LEU A 479 -16.05 -7.81 49.79
C LEU A 479 -16.56 -8.29 51.15
N GLU A 480 -17.72 -7.78 51.61
CA GLU A 480 -18.29 -8.02 52.95
C GLU A 480 -17.32 -7.67 54.10
N ILE A 481 -16.42 -6.71 53.87
CA ILE A 481 -15.41 -6.28 54.86
C ILE A 481 -15.90 -4.98 55.51
N ASN A 482 -15.87 -4.90 56.84
CA ASN A 482 -16.23 -3.67 57.56
C ASN A 482 -15.03 -3.21 58.41
N THR A 483 -14.31 -2.17 57.94
CA THR A 483 -13.09 -1.67 58.62
C THR A 483 -13.30 -0.33 59.34
N GLY A 484 -14.35 0.43 59.02
CA GLY A 484 -14.58 1.77 59.56
C GLY A 484 -13.51 2.82 59.18
N LEU A 485 -12.69 2.54 58.16
CA LEU A 485 -11.65 3.44 57.64
C LEU A 485 -12.23 4.31 56.52
N ASP A 486 -11.87 5.59 56.48
CA ASP A 486 -12.14 6.45 55.34
C ASP A 486 -11.01 6.36 54.29
N MET A 487 -11.24 6.99 53.13
CA MET A 487 -10.33 6.91 51.98
C MET A 487 -9.00 7.63 52.24
N ASP A 488 -9.01 8.73 53.00
CA ASP A 488 -7.83 9.52 53.30
C ASP A 488 -6.89 8.78 54.27
N ASP A 489 -7.46 8.12 55.28
CA ASP A 489 -6.74 7.23 56.20
C ASP A 489 -6.08 6.06 55.45
N LEU A 490 -6.80 5.47 54.49
CA LEU A 490 -6.29 4.35 53.69
C LEU A 490 -5.13 4.78 52.77
N ILE A 491 -5.23 5.96 52.14
CA ILE A 491 -4.19 6.52 51.28
C ILE A 491 -2.90 6.75 52.08
N GLN A 492 -3.02 7.32 53.29
CA GLN A 492 -1.86 7.55 54.16
C GLN A 492 -1.24 6.24 54.63
N MET A 493 -2.05 5.29 55.11
CA MET A 493 -1.59 4.00 55.62
C MET A 493 -0.83 3.19 54.57
N THR A 494 -1.27 3.27 53.30
CA THR A 494 -0.71 2.50 52.18
C THR A 494 0.41 3.23 51.42
N GLN A 495 0.70 4.49 51.78
CA GLN A 495 1.63 5.37 51.05
C GLN A 495 1.24 5.56 49.58
N ALA A 496 -0.07 5.53 49.26
CA ALA A 496 -0.53 5.47 47.88
C ALA A 496 -0.28 6.76 47.08
N THR A 497 -0.12 7.91 47.74
CA THR A 497 0.30 9.17 47.09
C THR A 497 1.67 9.04 46.42
N GLN A 498 2.63 8.38 47.10
CA GLN A 498 3.96 8.14 46.52
C GLN A 498 3.88 7.19 45.31
N LEU A 499 3.03 6.15 45.40
CA LEU A 499 2.81 5.23 44.28
C LEU A 499 2.16 5.92 43.07
N ALA A 500 1.23 6.86 43.30
CA ALA A 500 0.63 7.65 42.24
C ALA A 500 1.67 8.52 41.51
N GLU A 501 2.56 9.20 42.26
CA GLU A 501 3.67 9.95 41.67
C GLU A 501 4.65 9.06 40.89
N GLU A 502 5.00 7.89 41.44
CA GLU A 502 5.86 6.92 40.77
C GLU A 502 5.23 6.37 39.49
N ALA A 503 3.91 6.15 39.47
CA ALA A 503 3.16 5.67 38.31
C ALA A 503 3.15 6.73 37.20
N LYS A 504 2.96 8.00 37.57
CA LYS A 504 3.02 9.14 36.64
C LYS A 504 4.42 9.31 36.04
N LYS A 505 5.47 9.22 36.86
CA LYS A 505 6.87 9.22 36.40
C LYS A 505 7.16 8.04 35.46
N PHE A 506 6.65 6.85 35.79
CA PHE A 506 6.78 5.66 34.93
C PHE A 506 6.08 5.87 33.58
N ALA A 507 4.86 6.39 33.56
CA ALA A 507 4.13 6.67 32.33
C ALA A 507 4.85 7.69 31.44
N ILE A 508 5.38 8.77 32.02
CA ILE A 508 6.18 9.78 31.31
C ILE A 508 7.46 9.16 30.73
N LYS A 509 8.16 8.33 31.51
CA LYS A 509 9.41 7.64 31.11
C LYS A 509 9.24 6.75 29.86
N PHE A 510 8.02 6.31 29.58
CA PHE A 510 7.70 5.45 28.43
C PHE A 510 6.80 6.10 27.37
N GLY A 511 6.49 7.40 27.50
CA GLY A 511 5.64 8.15 26.55
C GLY A 511 4.16 7.75 26.56
N ALA A 512 3.66 7.22 27.67
CA ALA A 512 2.45 6.42 27.72
C ALA A 512 1.07 7.10 27.93
N PRO A 513 0.86 8.44 27.93
CA PRO A 513 -0.52 8.96 27.96
C PRO A 513 -1.19 9.06 26.57
N ASN A 514 -0.44 9.03 25.46
CA ASN A 514 -0.97 9.43 24.14
C ASN A 514 -1.14 8.29 23.10
N GLU A 515 -0.66 7.07 23.38
CA GLU A 515 -0.90 5.90 22.52
C GLU A 515 -2.09 5.12 23.10
N ILE A 516 -3.32 5.50 22.72
CA ILE A 516 -4.52 4.67 22.92
C ILE A 516 -4.18 3.26 22.45
N VAL A 517 -4.22 2.29 23.38
CA VAL A 517 -3.94 0.88 23.15
C VAL A 517 -4.64 0.45 21.86
N ALA A 518 -3.84 0.14 20.84
CA ALA A 518 -4.36 -0.23 19.52
C ALA A 518 -5.41 -1.34 19.69
N TYR A 519 -6.53 -1.23 18.95
CA TYR A 519 -7.63 -2.20 18.86
C TYR A 519 -7.17 -3.62 18.38
N SER A 520 -5.87 -3.87 18.30
CA SER A 520 -5.21 -5.10 17.87
C SER A 520 -4.06 -5.54 18.79
N TRP A 521 -3.97 -5.04 20.04
CA TRP A 521 -2.89 -5.43 20.98
C TRP A 521 -2.79 -6.96 21.16
N GLN A 522 -3.92 -7.66 21.11
CA GLN A 522 -3.99 -9.12 21.17
C GLN A 522 -3.18 -9.78 20.03
N ARG A 523 -3.30 -9.31 18.78
CA ARG A 523 -2.52 -9.83 17.64
C ARG A 523 -1.02 -9.61 17.86
N LYS A 524 -0.63 -8.45 18.39
CA LYS A 524 0.78 -8.16 18.66
C LYS A 524 1.33 -9.05 19.78
N VAL A 525 0.56 -9.28 20.83
CA VAL A 525 0.91 -10.22 21.90
C VAL A 525 1.05 -11.64 21.36
N MET A 526 0.16 -12.08 20.45
CA MET A 526 0.30 -13.39 19.81
C MET A 526 1.62 -13.53 19.05
N GLN A 527 1.96 -12.53 18.22
CA GLN A 527 3.20 -12.53 17.45
C GLN A 527 4.43 -12.60 18.37
N VAL A 528 4.51 -11.69 19.36
CA VAL A 528 5.63 -11.62 20.29
C VAL A 528 5.74 -12.91 21.12
N TYR A 529 4.63 -13.48 21.55
CA TYR A 529 4.62 -14.75 22.28
C TYR A 529 5.22 -15.88 21.45
N GLN A 530 4.82 -16.02 20.18
CA GLN A 530 5.34 -17.07 19.31
C GLN A 530 6.85 -16.91 19.06
N GLU A 531 7.30 -15.69 18.77
CA GLU A 531 8.72 -15.37 18.57
C GLU A 531 9.56 -15.68 19.83
N GLU A 532 9.11 -15.26 21.01
CA GLU A 532 9.87 -15.48 22.25
C GLU A 532 9.84 -16.94 22.72
N ILE A 533 8.74 -17.68 22.49
CA ILE A 533 8.73 -19.12 22.77
C ILE A 533 9.71 -19.86 21.86
N TYR A 534 9.80 -19.49 20.59
CA TYR A 534 10.79 -20.05 19.68
C TYR A 534 12.22 -19.77 20.15
N ASN A 535 12.54 -18.52 20.50
CA ASN A 535 13.84 -18.14 21.05
C ASN A 535 14.18 -18.94 22.32
N LEU A 536 13.22 -19.09 23.23
CA LEU A 536 13.37 -19.88 24.44
C LEU A 536 13.59 -21.36 24.14
N GLN A 537 12.87 -21.95 23.18
CA GLN A 537 13.09 -23.33 22.75
C GLN A 537 14.51 -23.53 22.23
N VAL A 538 15.01 -22.63 21.38
CA VAL A 538 16.37 -22.66 20.85
C VAL A 538 17.41 -22.57 21.98
N ALA A 539 17.22 -21.64 22.92
CA ALA A 539 18.11 -21.47 24.06
C ALA A 539 18.12 -22.68 25.01
N VAL A 540 16.96 -23.33 25.23
CA VAL A 540 16.84 -24.57 25.99
C VAL A 540 17.51 -25.74 25.26
N MET A 541 17.36 -25.84 23.94
CA MET A 541 18.06 -26.84 23.11
C MET A 541 19.58 -26.66 23.18
N ALA A 542 20.04 -25.42 23.15
CA ALA A 542 21.45 -25.04 23.29
C ALA A 542 21.98 -25.18 24.73
N GLN A 543 21.15 -25.57 25.69
CA GLN A 543 21.47 -25.68 27.12
C GLN A 543 21.94 -24.36 27.75
N GLN A 544 21.51 -23.23 27.19
CA GLN A 544 21.77 -21.89 27.74
C GLN A 544 20.77 -21.52 28.85
N ILE A 545 19.58 -22.14 28.84
CA ILE A 545 18.51 -21.92 29.81
C ILE A 545 18.08 -23.26 30.40
N ASP A 546 17.86 -23.29 31.71
CA ASP A 546 17.35 -24.44 32.45
C ASP A 546 16.18 -24.08 33.37
N ASP A 547 15.59 -25.08 34.03
CA ASP A 547 14.43 -24.89 34.91
C ASP A 547 14.73 -24.04 36.17
N SER A 548 15.99 -23.72 36.47
CA SER A 548 16.36 -22.80 37.56
C SER A 548 16.40 -21.33 37.11
N SER A 549 16.42 -21.09 35.80
CA SER A 549 16.56 -19.78 35.20
C SER A 549 15.27 -18.95 35.28
N ASP A 550 15.42 -17.66 35.58
CA ASP A 550 14.37 -16.65 35.43
C ASP A 550 14.54 -15.95 34.08
N TYR A 551 13.87 -16.48 33.06
CA TYR A 551 14.02 -16.01 31.68
C TYR A 551 13.67 -14.53 31.51
N LEU A 552 12.61 -14.05 32.16
CA LEU A 552 12.18 -12.67 32.02
C LEU A 552 13.23 -11.71 32.61
N SER A 553 13.77 -12.04 33.79
CA SER A 553 14.86 -11.26 34.38
C SER A 553 16.13 -11.29 33.52
N LEU A 554 16.49 -12.45 32.95
CA LEU A 554 17.64 -12.55 32.04
C LEU A 554 17.49 -11.67 30.79
N LEU A 555 16.28 -11.58 30.23
CA LEU A 555 16.00 -10.69 29.10
C LEU A 555 16.10 -9.21 29.50
N LEU A 556 15.60 -8.85 30.68
CA LEU A 556 15.55 -7.45 31.13
C LEU A 556 16.87 -6.94 31.72
N ASP A 557 17.74 -7.84 32.20
CA ASP A 557 19.07 -7.52 32.71
C ASP A 557 20.16 -7.57 31.62
N ASP A 558 19.79 -7.91 30.37
CA ASP A 558 20.65 -7.81 29.18
C ASP A 558 21.12 -6.36 28.97
N GLU A 559 22.40 -6.17 28.65
CA GLU A 559 22.98 -4.87 28.31
C GLU A 559 22.28 -4.22 27.10
N LYS A 560 21.53 -4.99 26.30
CA LYS A 560 20.70 -4.52 25.19
C LYS A 560 19.31 -3.99 25.61
N THR A 561 18.97 -4.02 26.90
CA THR A 561 17.68 -3.52 27.43
C THR A 561 17.77 -2.05 27.87
N PHE A 562 16.88 -1.23 27.34
CA PHE A 562 16.81 0.21 27.58
C PHE A 562 15.96 0.55 28.81
N LYS A 563 16.38 1.56 29.57
CA LYS A 563 15.66 1.97 30.79
C LYS A 563 14.51 2.93 30.54
N SER A 564 14.54 3.75 29.50
CA SER A 564 13.51 4.74 29.14
C SER A 564 13.21 4.67 27.64
N ARG A 565 11.99 5.10 27.27
CA ARG A 565 11.56 5.22 25.87
C ARG A 565 11.21 6.68 25.59
N HIS A 566 12.00 7.32 24.74
CA HIS A 566 11.64 8.60 24.12
C HIS A 566 10.93 8.34 22.80
N SER A 567 9.74 8.90 22.62
CA SER A 567 8.89 8.70 21.43
C SER A 567 9.62 9.04 20.14
N GLU A 568 10.45 10.08 20.15
CA GLU A 568 11.18 10.59 18.99
C GLU A 568 12.36 9.67 18.63
N ILE A 569 13.05 9.10 19.62
CA ILE A 569 14.22 8.24 19.42
C ILE A 569 13.82 6.83 18.95
N PHE A 570 12.70 6.33 19.48
CA PHE A 570 12.19 4.98 19.23
C PHE A 570 10.91 4.96 18.39
N SER A 571 10.61 6.04 17.65
CA SER A 571 9.46 6.08 16.74
C SER A 571 9.59 5.01 15.66
N MET A 572 8.46 4.44 15.23
CA MET A 572 8.42 3.55 14.05
C MET A 572 8.46 4.33 12.73
N GLN A 573 8.12 5.63 12.74
CA GLN A 573 8.24 6.51 11.58
C GLN A 573 9.66 7.10 11.54
N GLN A 574 10.52 6.44 10.79
CA GLN A 574 11.90 6.87 10.57
C GLN A 574 11.91 7.95 9.48
N ASN A 575 12.19 9.19 9.85
CA ASN A 575 12.41 10.28 8.89
C ASN A 575 13.90 10.32 8.53
N TYR A 576 14.21 10.31 7.24
CA TYR A 576 15.58 10.37 6.73
C TYR A 576 15.80 11.66 5.98
N ALA A 577 17.00 12.24 6.14
CA ALA A 577 17.40 13.39 5.34
C ALA A 577 17.58 12.94 3.89
N GLN A 578 16.79 13.48 2.96
CA GLN A 578 16.96 13.22 1.52
C GLN A 578 18.23 13.90 0.97
N LYS A 579 18.71 14.94 1.67
CA LYS A 579 19.95 15.65 1.40
C LYS A 579 20.86 15.65 2.63
N MET A 580 21.86 14.77 2.64
CA MET A 580 23.07 14.99 3.45
C MET A 580 24.29 15.08 2.54
N VAL A 581 24.99 16.20 2.62
CA VAL A 581 26.25 16.46 1.91
C VAL A 581 27.43 16.16 2.84
N PRO A 582 28.57 15.64 2.35
CA PRO A 582 29.77 15.45 3.17
C PRO A 582 30.29 16.78 3.70
N TRP A 583 30.43 16.91 5.02
CA TRP A 583 30.91 18.12 5.70
C TRP A 583 32.40 18.06 6.00
N THR A 584 33.08 19.21 5.94
CA THR A 584 34.53 19.35 6.23
C THR A 584 34.83 19.90 7.63
N GLU A 585 33.90 20.64 8.24
CA GLU A 585 34.08 21.32 9.54
C GLU A 585 33.31 20.59 10.65
N TRP A 586 34.03 19.99 11.60
CA TRP A 586 33.49 19.20 12.70
C TRP A 586 34.13 19.58 14.03
N ILE A 587 33.36 19.48 15.11
CA ILE A 587 33.82 19.55 16.50
C ILE A 587 34.20 18.12 16.93
N TYR A 588 35.39 17.95 17.51
CA TYR A 588 35.97 16.66 17.87
C TYR A 588 36.08 16.53 19.38
N SER A 589 35.91 15.32 19.92
CA SER A 589 36.32 15.02 21.31
C SER A 589 37.85 14.89 21.38
N ASP A 590 38.52 15.54 22.33
CA ASP A 590 40.00 15.58 22.47
C ASP A 590 40.70 14.23 22.68
N ARG A 591 39.94 13.12 22.80
CA ARG A 591 40.45 11.74 22.77
C ARG A 591 40.37 11.06 21.39
N ALA A 592 40.19 11.85 20.33
CA ALA A 592 40.06 11.37 18.96
C ALA A 592 41.43 11.03 18.32
N THR A 593 41.86 9.78 18.43
CA THR A 593 42.60 9.13 17.34
C THR A 593 41.62 8.56 16.31
N ASP A 594 42.05 8.47 15.05
CA ASP A 594 41.34 8.36 13.76
C ASP A 594 40.09 7.45 13.60
N ASN A 595 39.56 6.78 14.64
CA ASN A 595 38.40 5.88 14.56
C ASN A 595 37.15 6.45 15.24
N CYS A 596 36.47 7.47 14.70
CA CYS A 596 35.19 7.99 15.25
C CYS A 596 33.97 7.21 14.74
N ALA A 597 33.01 6.90 15.62
CA ALA A 597 31.87 6.03 15.35
C ALA A 597 30.55 6.74 14.97
N PHE A 598 30.39 8.03 15.33
CA PHE A 598 29.14 8.78 15.10
C PHE A 598 29.38 10.18 14.56
N ALA A 599 28.58 10.58 13.58
CA ALA A 599 28.48 11.94 13.02
C ALA A 599 27.12 12.54 13.42
N VAL A 600 27.13 13.51 14.32
CA VAL A 600 25.93 14.15 14.91
C VAL A 600 25.81 15.57 14.39
N VAL A 601 24.65 15.91 13.83
CA VAL A 601 24.30 17.26 13.38
C VAL A 601 23.11 17.76 14.20
N VAL A 602 23.25 18.88 14.88
CA VAL A 602 22.16 19.52 15.65
C VAL A 602 21.77 20.81 14.93
N VAL A 603 20.51 20.91 14.51
CA VAL A 603 19.94 22.11 13.87
C VAL A 603 19.03 22.79 14.89
N ALA A 604 19.29 24.07 15.17
CA ALA A 604 18.70 24.75 16.30
C ALA A 604 18.60 26.28 16.09
N GLU A 605 17.48 26.87 16.48
CA GLU A 605 17.21 28.31 16.45
C GLU A 605 17.74 28.94 17.75
N MET A 606 18.78 29.78 17.65
CA MET A 606 19.51 30.25 18.83
C MET A 606 18.74 31.25 19.71
N HIS A 607 17.55 31.69 19.28
CA HIS A 607 16.62 32.51 20.07
C HIS A 607 15.73 31.71 21.02
N ARG A 608 15.55 30.41 20.76
CA ARG A 608 14.65 29.58 21.56
C ARG A 608 15.40 28.93 22.70
N GLN A 609 14.95 29.17 23.93
CA GLN A 609 15.57 28.61 25.13
C GLN A 609 15.71 27.07 25.07
N GLY A 610 14.68 26.36 24.57
CA GLY A 610 14.73 24.90 24.43
C GLY A 610 15.78 24.39 23.43
N ASP A 611 16.07 25.17 22.38
CA ASP A 611 17.09 24.87 21.37
C ASP A 611 18.50 25.09 21.93
N VAL A 612 18.70 26.18 22.68
CA VAL A 612 19.96 26.47 23.37
C VAL A 612 20.27 25.35 24.36
N GLN A 613 19.28 24.91 25.14
CA GLN A 613 19.42 23.78 26.07
C GLN A 613 19.76 22.47 25.35
N MET A 614 19.19 22.21 24.17
CA MET A 614 19.56 21.05 23.35
C MET A 614 21.03 21.12 22.91
N VAL A 615 21.49 22.28 22.47
CA VAL A 615 22.90 22.49 22.07
C VAL A 615 23.84 22.30 23.27
N GLN A 616 23.49 22.84 24.44
CA GLN A 616 24.24 22.65 25.68
C GLN A 616 24.35 21.15 26.03
N SER A 617 23.25 20.40 25.97
CA SER A 617 23.26 18.95 26.23
C SER A 617 24.22 18.18 25.33
N TRP A 618 24.23 18.50 24.03
CA TRP A 618 25.11 17.85 23.07
C TRP A 618 26.58 18.26 23.22
N LEU A 619 26.87 19.53 23.52
CA LEU A 619 28.22 20.01 23.82
C LEU A 619 28.78 19.32 25.07
N GLU A 620 27.97 19.20 26.12
CA GLU A 620 28.35 18.51 27.36
C GLU A 620 28.62 17.01 27.11
N ALA A 621 27.84 16.38 26.23
CA ALA A 621 28.01 14.98 25.87
C ALA A 621 29.33 14.70 25.14
N VAL A 622 29.82 15.62 24.29
CA VAL A 622 31.09 15.46 23.54
C VAL A 622 32.28 15.15 24.48
N GLY A 623 32.26 15.68 25.70
CA GLY A 623 33.31 15.45 26.71
C GLY A 623 33.06 14.27 27.67
N LYS A 624 31.83 13.73 27.73
CA LYS A 624 31.40 12.76 28.76
C LYS A 624 31.07 11.37 28.25
N THR A 625 30.87 11.17 26.94
CA THR A 625 30.51 9.85 26.39
C THR A 625 31.73 8.96 26.18
N ASP A 626 31.64 7.67 26.56
CA ASP A 626 32.69 6.67 26.29
C ASP A 626 32.89 6.37 24.79
N ARG A 627 31.89 6.70 23.96
CA ARG A 627 31.90 6.49 22.51
C ARG A 627 32.33 7.76 21.77
N LYS A 628 33.20 7.60 20.75
CA LYS A 628 33.76 8.69 19.95
C LYS A 628 32.72 9.31 19.01
N MET A 629 32.44 10.61 19.15
CA MET A 629 31.51 11.36 18.29
C MET A 629 32.16 12.57 17.61
N ARG A 630 31.65 12.94 16.43
CA ARG A 630 31.87 14.23 15.78
C ARG A 630 30.57 15.01 15.82
N LEU A 631 30.61 16.23 16.37
CA LEU A 631 29.43 17.08 16.51
C LEU A 631 29.52 18.26 15.53
N LYS A 632 28.40 18.58 14.88
CA LYS A 632 28.22 19.80 14.11
C LYS A 632 26.94 20.48 14.57
N ILE A 633 27.04 21.73 14.99
CA ILE A 633 25.88 22.56 15.35
C ILE A 633 25.61 23.52 14.19
N VAL A 634 24.40 23.52 13.68
CA VAL A 634 23.92 24.40 12.61
C VAL A 634 22.91 25.36 13.21
N PRO A 635 23.32 26.61 13.49
CA PRO A 635 22.37 27.63 13.90
C PRO A 635 21.49 28.03 12.71
N ILE A 636 20.20 28.23 12.97
CA ILE A 636 19.23 28.80 12.02
C ILE A 636 18.68 30.12 12.56
N GLY A 637 18.07 30.91 11.68
CA GLY A 637 17.46 32.20 12.03
C GLY A 637 18.43 33.38 11.95
N SER A 638 18.23 34.39 12.80
CA SER A 638 19.06 35.59 12.83
C SER A 638 20.34 35.39 13.67
N PRO A 639 21.46 36.06 13.35
CA PRO A 639 22.70 35.92 14.09
C PRO A 639 22.58 36.53 15.47
N THR A 640 23.00 35.79 16.50
CA THR A 640 23.01 36.24 17.88
C THR A 640 24.40 36.11 18.51
N THR A 641 24.57 36.58 19.75
CA THR A 641 25.78 36.34 20.56
C THR A 641 26.11 34.85 20.65
N ASN A 642 25.11 33.99 20.78
CA ASN A 642 25.27 32.52 20.74
C ASN A 642 25.76 32.05 19.36
N THR A 643 25.21 32.56 18.25
CA THR A 643 25.67 32.25 16.89
C THR A 643 27.15 32.60 16.69
N GLN A 644 27.60 33.75 17.20
CA GLN A 644 29.00 34.15 17.15
C GLN A 644 29.91 33.22 17.95
N LEU A 645 29.44 32.74 19.10
CA LEU A 645 30.16 31.78 19.94
C LEU A 645 30.35 30.44 19.20
N LEU A 646 29.27 29.93 18.59
CA LEU A 646 29.29 28.69 17.80
C LEU A 646 30.20 28.83 16.55
N TRP A 647 30.22 30.00 15.92
CA TRP A 647 31.12 30.26 14.79
C TRP A 647 32.60 30.17 15.19
N LYS A 648 32.97 30.74 16.34
CA LYS A 648 34.33 30.60 16.90
C LYS A 648 34.67 29.15 17.25
N LEU A 649 33.69 28.41 17.77
CA LEU A 649 33.86 26.99 18.10
C LEU A 649 34.17 26.14 16.86
N HIS A 650 33.43 26.34 15.75
CA HIS A 650 33.68 25.64 14.48
C HIS A 650 35.06 25.94 13.88
N ARG A 651 35.53 27.18 14.05
CA ARG A 651 36.88 27.61 13.65
C ARG A 651 37.99 27.15 14.60
N LYS A 652 37.64 26.41 15.66
CA LYS A 652 38.55 25.93 16.72
C LYS A 652 39.28 27.06 17.45
N GLU A 653 38.64 28.23 17.55
CA GLU A 653 39.17 29.40 18.29
C GLU A 653 38.87 29.31 19.79
N ILE A 654 37.85 28.54 20.18
CA ILE A 654 37.45 28.27 21.57
C ILE A 654 37.21 26.76 21.78
N THR A 655 37.26 26.28 23.03
CA THR A 655 36.97 24.87 23.36
C THR A 655 35.47 24.63 23.55
N PRO A 656 34.98 23.38 23.44
CA PRO A 656 33.58 23.05 23.73
C PRO A 656 33.13 23.48 25.12
N GLU A 657 34.00 23.37 26.14
CA GLU A 657 33.70 23.79 27.52
C GLU A 657 33.55 25.32 27.60
N ALA A 658 34.44 26.07 26.94
CA ALA A 658 34.35 27.53 26.88
C ALA A 658 33.11 28.01 26.12
N ALA A 659 32.66 27.24 25.12
CA ALA A 659 31.40 27.50 24.43
C ALA A 659 30.19 27.18 25.33
N LEU A 660 30.21 26.06 26.05
CA LEU A 660 29.13 25.66 26.97
C LEU A 660 28.91 26.70 28.07
N ASP A 661 30.00 27.19 28.67
CA ASP A 661 29.94 28.23 29.73
C ASP A 661 29.46 29.60 29.21
N GLY A 662 29.55 29.84 27.89
CA GLY A 662 29.24 31.13 27.27
C GLY A 662 27.90 31.19 26.53
N LEU A 663 27.15 30.10 26.45
CA LEU A 663 25.82 30.09 25.83
C LEU A 663 24.79 30.71 26.77
N GLU A 664 24.07 31.73 26.28
CA GLU A 664 23.07 32.48 27.04
C GLU A 664 21.65 32.00 26.70
N ASP A 665 20.75 31.94 27.69
CA ASP A 665 19.34 31.58 27.48
C ASP A 665 18.56 32.65 26.69
N ASP A 666 19.02 33.90 26.72
CA ASP A 666 18.43 35.06 26.04
C ASP A 666 19.55 35.87 25.34
N PRO A 667 19.99 35.43 24.14
CA PRO A 667 21.13 36.04 23.46
C PRO A 667 20.75 37.30 22.68
N GLN A 668 21.70 38.23 22.55
CA GLN A 668 21.47 39.49 21.83
C GLN A 668 21.62 39.31 20.31
N ASP A 669 20.76 39.97 19.55
CA ASP A 669 20.89 40.07 18.09
C ASP A 669 22.18 40.76 17.66
N LEU A 670 22.82 40.22 16.62
CA LEU A 670 24.02 40.77 16.01
C LEU A 670 23.77 41.12 14.54
N ASP A 671 23.98 42.39 14.20
CA ASP A 671 24.07 42.82 12.81
C ASP A 671 25.47 42.54 12.26
N ASN A 672 25.69 41.32 11.78
CA ASN A 672 26.96 40.88 11.22
C ASN A 672 26.76 40.07 9.93
N ALA A 673 27.10 40.68 8.79
CA ALA A 673 26.93 40.10 7.46
C ALA A 673 27.73 38.81 7.22
N GLU A 674 28.88 38.62 7.87
CA GLU A 674 29.68 37.39 7.74
C GLU A 674 29.04 36.22 8.50
N LEU A 675 28.51 36.49 9.70
CA LEU A 675 27.76 35.50 10.47
C LEU A 675 26.44 35.16 9.80
N GLN A 676 25.75 36.16 9.25
CA GLN A 676 24.54 35.96 8.45
C GLN A 676 24.81 35.01 7.27
N ARG A 677 25.85 35.29 6.49
CA ARG A 677 26.24 34.42 5.37
C ARG A 677 26.59 33.01 5.85
N TRP A 678 27.30 32.86 6.97
CA TRP A 678 27.63 31.54 7.52
C TRP A 678 26.39 30.74 7.96
N VAL A 679 25.42 31.40 8.61
CA VAL A 679 24.12 30.79 8.96
C VAL A 679 23.37 30.37 7.70
N GLU A 680 23.32 31.21 6.68
CA GLU A 680 22.66 30.96 5.41
C GLU A 680 23.26 29.78 4.64
N GLU A 681 24.60 29.76 4.50
CA GLU A 681 25.33 28.67 3.84
C GLU A 681 25.09 27.32 4.55
N ASN A 682 25.11 27.29 5.88
CA ASN A 682 24.85 26.05 6.62
C ASN A 682 23.37 25.64 6.55
N SER A 683 22.44 26.60 6.61
CA SER A 683 21.00 26.35 6.51
C SER A 683 20.61 25.73 5.16
N GLN A 684 21.21 26.19 4.06
CA GLN A 684 20.90 25.67 2.72
C GLN A 684 21.28 24.20 2.56
N ILE A 685 22.37 23.77 3.22
CA ILE A 685 22.84 22.37 3.20
C ILE A 685 21.90 21.45 4.00
N VAL A 686 21.16 22.00 4.98
CA VAL A 686 20.19 21.26 5.81
C VAL A 686 18.75 21.73 5.58
N SER A 687 18.43 22.25 4.39
CA SER A 687 17.10 22.84 4.08
C SER A 687 15.92 21.94 4.49
N ASP A 688 15.99 20.63 4.23
CA ASP A 688 14.96 19.66 4.64
C ASP A 688 14.81 19.57 6.19
N LEU A 689 15.89 19.80 6.94
CA LEU A 689 15.90 19.84 8.41
C LEU A 689 15.45 21.21 8.94
N CYS A 690 15.69 22.29 8.20
CA CYS A 690 15.30 23.66 8.60
C CYS A 690 13.78 23.81 8.73
N GLU A 691 12.99 23.31 7.77
CA GLU A 691 11.52 23.37 7.86
C GLU A 691 10.99 22.62 9.10
N MET A 692 11.66 21.54 9.49
CA MET A 692 11.34 20.83 10.74
C MET A 692 11.80 21.64 11.95
N ALA A 693 13.00 22.23 11.86
CA ALA A 693 13.61 23.00 12.92
C ALA A 693 12.83 24.27 13.28
N ASP A 694 12.03 24.84 12.37
CA ASP A 694 11.10 25.93 12.69
C ASP A 694 10.12 25.58 13.83
N LYS A 695 9.82 24.29 14.05
CA LYS A 695 8.90 23.82 15.10
C LYS A 695 9.57 23.40 16.42
N GLY A 696 10.89 23.22 16.42
CA GLY A 696 11.70 22.79 17.58
C GLY A 696 13.06 22.24 17.12
N PRO A 697 14.07 22.04 17.99
CA PRO A 697 15.39 21.62 17.54
C PRO A 697 15.33 20.24 16.89
N VAL A 698 16.23 19.99 15.94
CA VAL A 698 16.31 18.75 15.17
C VAL A 698 17.71 18.18 15.28
N VAL A 699 17.81 16.87 15.48
CA VAL A 699 19.09 16.17 15.60
C VAL A 699 19.18 15.11 14.52
N SER A 700 20.30 15.05 13.82
CA SER A 700 20.62 13.99 12.89
C SER A 700 21.83 13.19 13.38
N ILE A 701 21.68 11.88 13.54
CA ILE A 701 22.78 10.97 13.90
C ILE A 701 23.05 10.05 12.71
N ASN A 702 24.25 10.14 12.13
CA ASN A 702 24.65 9.43 10.92
C ASN A 702 23.65 9.56 9.74
N GLY A 703 22.89 10.66 9.70
CA GLY A 703 21.87 10.98 8.69
C GLY A 703 20.45 10.54 8.99
N HIS A 704 20.21 9.88 10.12
CA HIS A 704 18.85 9.64 10.62
C HIS A 704 18.34 10.87 11.34
N ILE A 705 17.16 11.39 10.96
CA ILE A 705 16.59 12.62 11.51
C ILE A 705 15.71 12.29 12.72
N TYR A 706 15.87 13.08 13.76
CA TYR A 706 15.10 13.04 14.99
C TYR A 706 14.53 14.41 15.32
N GLY A 707 13.25 14.45 15.66
CA GLY A 707 12.51 15.66 15.98
C GLY A 707 11.43 16.01 14.93
N PRO A 708 10.88 17.24 14.96
CA PRO A 708 11.25 18.33 15.89
C PRO A 708 10.96 17.97 17.35
N PHE A 709 11.91 18.27 18.23
CA PHE A 709 11.74 18.03 19.66
C PHE A 709 10.93 19.17 20.30
N THR A 710 9.93 18.82 21.10
CA THR A 710 9.18 19.80 21.90
C THR A 710 9.86 20.11 23.25
N THR A 711 10.66 19.17 23.73
CA THR A 711 11.46 19.29 24.96
C THR A 711 12.92 18.88 24.69
N PRO A 712 13.92 19.55 25.28
CA PRO A 712 15.32 19.22 25.10
C PRO A 712 15.65 17.83 25.66
N VAL A 713 16.58 17.13 25.02
CA VAL A 713 17.06 15.82 25.48
C VAL A 713 18.05 16.02 26.63
N ALA A 714 17.89 15.27 27.72
CA ALA A 714 18.81 15.34 28.85
C ALA A 714 20.14 14.67 28.51
N VAL A 715 21.25 15.19 29.05
CA VAL A 715 22.60 14.64 28.84
C VAL A 715 22.70 13.17 29.24
N SER A 716 21.93 12.74 30.24
CA SER A 716 21.85 11.34 30.68
C SER A 716 21.32 10.37 29.62
N ASP A 717 20.55 10.87 28.65
CA ASP A 717 19.84 10.05 27.67
C ASP A 717 20.63 9.89 26.37
N ILE A 718 21.59 10.78 26.09
CA ILE A 718 22.44 10.75 24.90
C ILE A 718 23.25 9.43 24.77
N PRO A 719 23.90 8.89 25.83
CA PRO A 719 24.60 7.60 25.73
C PRO A 719 23.68 6.45 25.33
N THR A 720 22.47 6.42 25.89
CA THR A 720 21.41 5.45 25.57
C THR A 720 21.00 5.56 24.11
N TRP A 721 20.83 6.77 23.61
CA TRP A 721 20.50 7.03 22.22
C TRP A 721 21.59 6.57 21.25
N LEU A 722 22.85 6.90 21.52
CA LEU A 722 24.00 6.44 20.71
C LEU A 722 24.14 4.91 20.74
N GLN A 723 23.82 4.27 21.87
CA GLN A 723 23.78 2.82 21.99
C GLN A 723 22.68 2.19 21.12
N ALA A 724 21.48 2.78 21.11
CA ALA A 724 20.37 2.34 20.26
C ALA A 724 20.73 2.46 18.77
N GLU A 725 21.34 3.57 18.35
CA GLU A 725 21.82 3.75 16.97
C GLU A 725 22.93 2.77 16.60
N TRP A 726 23.85 2.49 17.53
CA TRP A 726 24.89 1.47 17.33
C TRP A 726 24.33 0.08 17.08
N GLN A 727 23.38 -0.36 17.91
CA GLN A 727 22.75 -1.69 17.80
C GLN A 727 21.94 -1.83 16.51
N ARG A 728 21.28 -0.76 16.06
CA ARG A 728 20.50 -0.79 14.81
C ARG A 728 21.34 -1.08 13.57
N ARG A 729 22.57 -0.55 13.50
CA ARG A 729 23.27 -0.43 12.21
C ARG A 729 24.74 -0.76 12.26
N THR A 730 25.45 -0.35 13.30
CA THR A 730 26.91 -0.53 13.33
C THR A 730 27.31 -1.94 13.76
N GLU A 731 26.56 -2.59 14.64
CA GLU A 731 26.77 -4.01 14.98
C GLU A 731 26.57 -4.89 13.74
N THR A 732 25.52 -4.64 12.95
CA THR A 732 25.29 -5.32 11.68
C THR A 732 26.41 -5.05 10.69
N LEU A 733 26.78 -3.78 10.46
CA LEU A 733 27.89 -3.37 9.60
C LEU A 733 29.24 -3.98 9.98
N GLN A 734 29.53 -4.13 11.27
CA GLN A 734 30.74 -4.79 11.78
C GLN A 734 30.66 -6.32 11.66
N ALA A 735 29.48 -6.91 11.88
CA ALA A 735 29.24 -8.35 11.76
C ALA A 735 29.42 -8.85 10.32
N LEU A 736 29.17 -8.00 9.30
CA LEU A 736 29.39 -8.33 7.90
C LEU A 736 30.85 -8.65 7.54
N ARG A 737 31.83 -8.42 8.44
CA ARG A 737 33.27 -8.73 8.23
C ARG A 737 33.75 -8.35 6.82
N ILE A 738 33.34 -7.18 6.35
CA ILE A 738 33.88 -6.62 5.12
C ILE A 738 35.38 -6.41 5.41
N ASN A 739 36.24 -7.26 4.83
CA ASN A 739 37.70 -7.33 5.02
C ASN A 739 38.46 -6.04 4.65
N PHE A 740 37.75 -4.94 4.40
CA PHE A 740 38.36 -3.66 4.16
C PHE A 740 38.75 -3.02 5.47
N GLU A 741 39.88 -2.31 5.40
CA GLU A 741 40.41 -1.43 6.42
C GLU A 741 39.43 -0.27 6.72
N LEU A 742 38.24 -0.56 7.26
CA LEU A 742 37.33 0.37 7.94
C LEU A 742 38.05 1.16 9.05
N GLU A 743 39.22 0.67 9.47
CA GLU A 743 40.17 1.29 10.39
C GLU A 743 40.98 2.46 9.80
N ARG A 744 40.97 2.70 8.47
CA ARG A 744 41.78 3.79 7.86
C ARG A 744 40.99 5.03 7.41
N GLU A 745 39.67 4.93 7.19
CA GLU A 745 38.85 6.04 6.69
C GLU A 745 37.48 6.17 7.38
N PRO A 746 37.30 7.09 8.35
CA PRO A 746 36.00 7.42 8.98
C PRO A 746 34.91 7.87 8.00
N SER A 747 35.31 8.36 6.82
CA SER A 747 34.45 8.70 5.69
C SER A 747 33.66 7.50 5.20
N ALA A 748 34.23 6.28 5.22
CA ALA A 748 33.59 5.08 4.68
C ALA A 748 32.41 4.60 5.54
N LEU A 749 32.58 4.54 6.88
CA LEU A 749 31.49 4.17 7.80
C LEU A 749 30.34 5.18 7.76
N THR A 750 30.68 6.46 7.65
CA THR A 750 29.68 7.54 7.50
C THR A 750 28.92 7.38 6.16
N GLN A 751 29.62 7.14 5.06
CA GLN A 751 29.01 6.91 3.74
C GLN A 751 28.10 5.67 3.73
N MET A 752 28.52 4.57 4.37
CA MET A 752 27.72 3.35 4.49
C MET A 752 26.48 3.56 5.36
N THR A 753 26.59 4.34 6.45
CA THR A 753 25.42 4.63 7.30
C THR A 753 24.45 5.57 6.59
N LEU A 754 24.95 6.59 5.89
CA LEU A 754 24.12 7.45 5.03
C LEU A 754 23.43 6.65 3.92
N PHE A 755 24.16 5.73 3.27
CA PHE A 755 23.61 4.80 2.30
C PHE A 755 22.48 3.97 2.90
N THR A 756 22.67 3.33 4.07
CA THR A 756 21.60 2.55 4.71
C THR A 756 20.38 3.39 5.07
N GLY A 757 20.57 4.62 5.54
CA GLY A 757 19.45 5.52 5.83
C GLY A 757 18.63 5.85 4.59
N HIS A 758 19.30 6.27 3.51
CA HIS A 758 18.61 6.55 2.25
C HIS A 758 18.00 5.28 1.65
N LEU A 759 18.64 4.11 1.82
CA LEU A 759 18.14 2.83 1.31
C LEU A 759 16.86 2.41 2.02
N VAL A 760 16.78 2.59 3.35
CA VAL A 760 15.54 2.33 4.09
C VAL A 760 14.44 3.29 3.66
N ALA A 761 14.75 4.58 3.46
CA ALA A 761 13.78 5.54 2.94
C ALA A 761 13.27 5.15 1.54
N LEU A 762 14.17 4.71 0.66
CA LEU A 762 13.84 4.21 -0.67
C LEU A 762 12.94 2.96 -0.60
N MET A 763 13.29 2.00 0.26
CA MET A 763 12.49 0.80 0.48
C MET A 763 11.12 1.09 1.10
N GLN A 764 11.02 2.09 1.99
CA GLN A 764 9.73 2.53 2.54
C GLN A 764 8.84 3.18 1.47
N LYS A 765 9.42 4.02 0.61
CA LYS A 765 8.74 4.60 -0.57
C LYS A 765 8.19 3.50 -1.48
N HIS A 766 8.96 2.44 -1.71
CA HIS A 766 8.56 1.27 -2.49
C HIS A 766 8.12 0.07 -1.62
N SER A 767 7.50 0.32 -0.46
CA SER A 767 7.15 -0.74 0.50
C SER A 767 6.18 -1.78 -0.05
N HIS A 768 5.35 -1.42 -1.02
CA HIS A 768 4.47 -2.32 -1.76
C HIS A 768 5.22 -3.36 -2.60
N LEU A 769 6.53 -3.18 -2.88
CA LEU A 769 7.36 -4.15 -3.57
C LEU A 769 7.93 -5.24 -2.64
N PHE A 770 8.09 -4.98 -1.34
CA PHE A 770 8.88 -5.86 -0.46
C PHE A 770 8.03 -6.52 0.63
N THR A 771 8.26 -7.80 0.90
CA THR A 771 7.47 -8.57 1.91
C THR A 771 7.99 -8.38 3.35
N GLY A 772 9.09 -7.65 3.53
CA GLY A 772 9.76 -7.50 4.83
C GLY A 772 10.62 -8.71 5.24
N LYS A 773 10.70 -9.74 4.41
CA LYS A 773 11.50 -10.95 4.65
C LYS A 773 12.84 -10.90 3.90
N THR A 774 13.80 -11.67 4.38
CA THR A 774 15.10 -11.88 3.74
C THR A 774 15.30 -13.35 3.41
N VAL A 775 15.93 -13.63 2.28
CA VAL A 775 16.22 -15.00 1.86
C VAL A 775 17.62 -15.39 2.39
N MET A 776 17.66 -16.02 3.57
CA MET A 776 18.90 -16.19 4.37
C MET A 776 19.83 -17.34 3.92
N ASP A 777 19.39 -18.27 3.06
CA ASP A 777 20.12 -19.51 2.74
C ASP A 777 20.75 -19.54 1.34
N ILE A 778 20.82 -18.40 0.66
CA ILE A 778 21.22 -18.31 -0.75
C ILE A 778 22.34 -17.28 -0.87
N PRO A 779 23.45 -17.57 -1.60
CA PRO A 779 24.50 -16.58 -1.81
C PRO A 779 23.90 -15.25 -2.31
N LEU A 780 24.44 -14.13 -1.81
CA LEU A 780 23.94 -12.73 -1.91
C LEU A 780 23.82 -12.16 -3.35
N GLU A 781 23.59 -13.00 -4.34
CA GLU A 781 23.36 -12.68 -5.74
C GLU A 781 21.86 -12.43 -5.98
N LYS A 782 21.50 -11.80 -7.11
CA LYS A 782 20.10 -11.58 -7.50
C LYS A 782 19.48 -12.93 -7.87
N VAL A 783 18.96 -13.63 -6.89
CA VAL A 783 18.38 -14.97 -7.09
C VAL A 783 16.88 -14.85 -7.18
N CYS A 784 16.36 -15.31 -8.30
CA CYS A 784 14.95 -15.36 -8.58
C CYS A 784 14.54 -16.84 -8.71
N HIS A 785 13.66 -17.28 -7.82
CA HIS A 785 13.09 -18.62 -7.79
C HIS A 785 11.70 -18.59 -8.42
N PHE A 786 11.47 -19.46 -9.40
CA PHE A 786 10.20 -19.44 -10.13
C PHE A 786 9.58 -20.82 -10.24
N GLU A 787 8.27 -20.83 -10.15
CA GLU A 787 7.48 -21.88 -10.77
C GLU A 787 7.34 -21.60 -12.26
N VAL A 788 7.62 -22.60 -13.11
CA VAL A 788 7.54 -22.50 -14.58
C VAL A 788 6.14 -22.09 -15.09
N GLU A 789 5.13 -22.19 -14.22
CA GLU A 789 3.71 -21.93 -14.49
C GLU A 789 3.24 -20.51 -14.14
N ASN A 790 4.03 -19.71 -13.42
CA ASN A 790 3.63 -18.33 -13.15
C ASN A 790 3.93 -17.44 -14.37
N GLU A 791 3.05 -17.55 -15.38
CA GLU A 791 3.24 -16.99 -16.72
C GLU A 791 3.43 -15.47 -16.72
N THR A 792 2.83 -14.77 -15.76
CA THR A 792 2.81 -13.29 -15.72
C THR A 792 4.13 -12.68 -15.25
N ALA A 793 4.77 -13.27 -14.23
CA ALA A 793 6.01 -12.80 -13.64
C ALA A 793 7.23 -13.18 -14.49
N LEU A 794 7.26 -14.40 -15.03
CA LEU A 794 8.40 -14.94 -15.79
C LEU A 794 8.73 -14.14 -17.05
N VAL A 795 7.73 -13.71 -17.81
CA VAL A 795 7.95 -12.91 -19.03
C VAL A 795 8.48 -11.51 -18.69
N GLN A 796 7.98 -10.89 -17.63
CA GLN A 796 8.49 -9.60 -17.15
C GLN A 796 9.92 -9.72 -16.59
N ILE A 797 10.26 -10.86 -16.00
CA ILE A 797 11.59 -11.11 -15.41
C ILE A 797 12.63 -11.42 -16.46
N LYS A 798 12.26 -12.03 -17.59
CA LYS A 798 13.17 -12.11 -18.74
C LYS A 798 13.66 -10.73 -19.14
N GLU A 799 12.79 -9.73 -19.21
CA GLU A 799 13.21 -8.36 -19.54
C GLU A 799 14.25 -7.84 -18.55
N LEU A 800 14.02 -8.05 -17.25
CA LEU A 800 15.01 -7.68 -16.25
C LEU A 800 16.31 -8.47 -16.38
N ALA A 801 16.23 -9.78 -16.60
CA ALA A 801 17.39 -10.65 -16.73
C ALA A 801 18.25 -10.30 -17.95
N THR A 802 17.71 -9.58 -18.94
CA THR A 802 18.52 -8.99 -20.01
C THR A 802 19.28 -7.72 -19.60
N MET A 803 18.81 -7.01 -18.57
CA MET A 803 19.37 -5.73 -18.09
C MET A 803 20.30 -5.89 -16.89
N VAL A 804 20.16 -6.98 -16.13
CA VAL A 804 20.91 -7.22 -14.90
C VAL A 804 21.39 -8.66 -14.81
N ASP A 805 22.52 -8.88 -14.13
CA ASP A 805 22.98 -10.21 -13.75
C ASP A 805 21.94 -10.88 -12.85
N ALA A 806 21.19 -11.85 -13.40
CA ALA A 806 20.11 -12.54 -12.71
C ALA A 806 20.37 -14.05 -12.68
N ILE A 807 20.13 -14.66 -11.53
CA ILE A 807 20.17 -16.12 -11.36
C ILE A 807 18.73 -16.63 -11.30
N ILE A 808 18.37 -17.43 -12.29
CA ILE A 808 17.03 -18.01 -12.42
C ILE A 808 17.10 -19.47 -11.97
N ILE A 809 16.35 -19.79 -10.91
CA ILE A 809 16.25 -21.15 -10.40
C ILE A 809 14.82 -21.66 -10.68
N PRO A 810 14.63 -22.46 -11.74
CA PRO A 810 13.34 -23.05 -12.03
C PRO A 810 13.02 -24.15 -10.99
N ASN A 811 11.96 -23.91 -10.24
CA ASN A 811 11.36 -24.86 -9.32
C ASN A 811 10.10 -25.42 -9.99
N VAL A 812 9.99 -26.74 -10.13
CA VAL A 812 8.86 -27.36 -10.85
C VAL A 812 8.18 -28.37 -9.95
N GLN A 813 6.85 -28.42 -10.02
CA GLN A 813 6.15 -29.49 -9.32
C GLN A 813 6.48 -30.81 -10.00
N PRO A 814 6.80 -31.87 -9.22
CA PRO A 814 7.10 -33.17 -9.80
C PRO A 814 5.86 -33.86 -10.40
N LYS A 815 4.65 -33.43 -10.02
CA LYS A 815 3.37 -34.02 -10.45
C LYS A 815 2.26 -32.98 -10.60
N TYR A 816 1.59 -32.99 -11.75
CA TYR A 816 0.40 -32.18 -12.04
C TYR A 816 -0.89 -33.00 -12.11
N THR A 817 -1.98 -32.47 -11.55
CA THR A 817 -3.32 -33.08 -11.60
C THR A 817 -4.24 -32.49 -12.67
N ASP A 818 -3.97 -31.26 -13.10
CA ASP A 818 -4.71 -30.52 -14.14
C ASP A 818 -3.68 -29.80 -15.03
N LEU A 819 -4.15 -29.17 -16.12
CA LEU A 819 -3.29 -28.37 -16.99
C LEU A 819 -2.49 -27.30 -16.21
N PRO A 820 -1.19 -27.15 -16.54
CA PRO A 820 -0.27 -26.24 -15.85
C PRO A 820 -0.74 -24.78 -15.92
N ALA A 821 -1.35 -24.41 -17.04
CA ALA A 821 -1.97 -23.13 -17.27
C ALA A 821 -3.20 -23.28 -18.17
N LYS A 822 -4.12 -22.31 -18.12
CA LYS A 822 -5.43 -22.36 -18.81
C LYS A 822 -5.57 -21.30 -19.91
N GLY A 823 -4.55 -20.47 -20.09
CA GLY A 823 -4.46 -19.44 -21.12
C GLY A 823 -3.03 -19.29 -21.62
N VAL A 824 -2.83 -18.44 -22.61
CA VAL A 824 -1.50 -18.03 -23.05
C VAL A 824 -1.25 -16.58 -22.65
N TYR A 825 -0.04 -16.30 -22.16
CA TYR A 825 0.35 -14.95 -21.73
C TYR A 825 1.32 -14.29 -22.71
N ARG A 826 1.20 -12.97 -22.90
CA ARG A 826 2.13 -12.13 -23.63
C ARG A 826 2.35 -10.83 -22.88
N PHE A 827 3.57 -10.30 -22.89
CA PHE A 827 3.86 -8.96 -22.37
C PHE A 827 4.09 -7.99 -23.53
N ARG A 828 3.38 -6.85 -23.53
CA ARG A 828 3.42 -5.87 -24.62
C ARG A 828 4.38 -4.73 -24.27
N HIS A 829 5.40 -4.52 -25.10
CA HIS A 829 6.37 -3.44 -24.92
C HIS A 829 6.00 -2.15 -25.68
N PHE A 830 5.99 -2.20 -27.03
CA PHE A 830 5.54 -1.11 -27.92
C PHE A 830 5.43 -1.62 -29.37
N ASP A 831 6.24 -2.62 -29.70
CA ASP A 831 6.50 -3.23 -31.02
C ASP A 831 6.08 -4.71 -31.13
N GLY A 832 5.56 -5.28 -30.04
CA GLY A 832 5.21 -6.69 -29.94
C GLY A 832 3.92 -7.02 -30.72
N THR A 833 4.05 -7.83 -31.76
CA THR A 833 2.90 -8.46 -32.42
C THR A 833 2.48 -9.71 -31.66
N LEU A 834 1.18 -9.97 -31.57
CA LEU A 834 0.67 -11.21 -30.99
C LEU A 834 0.94 -12.35 -31.98
N THR A 835 1.94 -13.17 -31.67
CA THR A 835 2.36 -14.31 -32.49
C THR A 835 1.98 -15.64 -31.85
N HIS A 836 1.90 -16.67 -32.70
CA HIS A 836 1.75 -18.08 -32.29
C HIS A 836 0.38 -18.44 -31.68
N ILE A 837 -0.70 -17.87 -32.21
CA ILE A 837 -2.10 -18.18 -31.83
C ILE A 837 -2.69 -19.25 -32.78
N ILE A 838 -3.44 -20.23 -32.23
CA ILE A 838 -4.12 -21.27 -33.02
C ILE A 838 -5.34 -20.66 -33.76
N PRO A 839 -5.42 -20.73 -35.11
CA PRO A 839 -6.59 -20.32 -35.87
C PRO A 839 -7.88 -21.03 -35.42
N ASP A 840 -9.02 -20.38 -35.65
CA ASP A 840 -10.36 -20.94 -35.36
C ASP A 840 -10.58 -21.37 -33.90
N SER A 841 -9.79 -20.83 -32.97
CA SER A 841 -9.94 -21.04 -31.53
C SER A 841 -10.70 -19.89 -30.90
N HIS A 842 -11.41 -20.17 -29.82
CA HIS A 842 -12.14 -19.17 -29.04
C HIS A 842 -11.30 -18.72 -27.85
N TYR A 843 -11.06 -17.42 -27.73
CA TYR A 843 -10.30 -16.83 -26.63
C TYR A 843 -11.13 -15.80 -25.85
N ALA A 844 -10.85 -15.68 -24.56
CA ALA A 844 -11.22 -14.51 -23.77
C ALA A 844 -9.96 -13.71 -23.42
N LEU A 845 -9.96 -12.43 -23.76
CA LEU A 845 -8.86 -11.53 -23.49
C LEU A 845 -9.00 -10.92 -22.10
N MET A 846 -7.95 -11.07 -21.30
CA MET A 846 -7.76 -10.39 -20.02
C MET A 846 -6.50 -9.50 -20.11
N LEU A 847 -6.62 -8.29 -19.59
CA LEU A 847 -5.50 -7.35 -19.51
C LEU A 847 -4.90 -7.44 -18.12
N ASN A 848 -3.59 -7.64 -18.06
CA ASN A 848 -2.82 -7.56 -16.82
C ASN A 848 -2.02 -6.25 -16.83
N THR A 849 -2.62 -5.19 -16.30
CA THR A 849 -2.06 -3.84 -16.35
C THR A 849 -1.56 -3.41 -14.97
N PRO A 850 -0.63 -2.45 -14.90
CA PRO A 850 -0.20 -1.89 -13.63
C PRO A 850 -1.37 -1.39 -12.78
N SER A 851 -1.26 -1.54 -11.47
CA SER A 851 -2.28 -1.15 -10.48
C SER A 851 -2.63 0.34 -10.51
N ALA A 852 -1.69 1.19 -10.92
CA ALA A 852 -1.92 2.62 -11.10
C ALA A 852 -2.82 2.96 -12.29
N TRP A 853 -3.12 2.04 -13.21
CA TRP A 853 -3.85 2.34 -14.44
C TRP A 853 -5.37 2.20 -14.25
N ASP A 854 -6.11 3.29 -14.44
CA ASP A 854 -7.58 3.25 -14.47
C ASP A 854 -8.07 3.01 -15.90
N ILE A 855 -8.32 1.75 -16.21
CA ILE A 855 -8.66 1.29 -17.57
C ILE A 855 -10.17 1.27 -17.77
N ASP A 856 -10.59 1.72 -18.96
CA ASP A 856 -11.95 1.53 -19.44
C ASP A 856 -12.09 0.25 -20.28
N GLY A 857 -13.33 -0.23 -20.47
CA GLY A 857 -13.62 -1.39 -21.34
C GLY A 857 -13.11 -1.20 -22.78
N ALA A 858 -13.00 -2.30 -23.53
CA ALA A 858 -12.60 -2.25 -24.94
C ALA A 858 -13.55 -1.40 -25.80
N SER A 859 -13.00 -0.81 -26.87
CA SER A 859 -13.71 -0.05 -27.90
C SER A 859 -14.76 -0.88 -28.62
N ASP A 860 -15.79 -0.21 -29.13
CA ASP A 860 -17.14 -0.71 -29.46
C ASP A 860 -17.29 -1.86 -30.48
N THR A 861 -16.21 -2.41 -31.03
CA THR A 861 -16.31 -3.43 -32.11
C THR A 861 -15.94 -4.86 -31.72
N ALA A 862 -15.23 -5.08 -30.60
CA ALA A 862 -14.70 -6.41 -30.25
C ALA A 862 -15.22 -6.93 -28.90
N ASP A 863 -15.86 -8.12 -28.90
CA ASP A 863 -16.24 -8.82 -27.68
C ASP A 863 -15.02 -9.52 -27.06
N MET A 864 -14.41 -8.87 -26.07
CA MET A 864 -13.24 -9.41 -25.34
C MET A 864 -13.51 -10.78 -24.72
N ASP A 865 -14.76 -11.15 -24.47
CA ASP A 865 -15.10 -12.46 -23.91
C ASP A 865 -15.19 -13.55 -24.98
N ASN A 866 -15.35 -13.24 -26.26
CA ASN A 866 -15.61 -14.22 -27.32
C ASN A 866 -14.82 -13.94 -28.62
N LEU A 867 -13.50 -13.86 -28.53
CA LEU A 867 -12.62 -13.65 -29.68
C LEU A 867 -12.53 -14.94 -30.51
N THR A 868 -12.91 -14.90 -31.79
CA THR A 868 -12.91 -16.06 -32.72
C THR A 868 -11.79 -16.02 -33.76
N SER A 869 -11.26 -14.83 -34.01
CA SER A 869 -10.08 -14.58 -34.82
C SER A 869 -9.32 -13.43 -34.17
N PRO A 870 -7.98 -13.49 -34.08
CA PRO A 870 -7.21 -12.35 -33.62
C PRO A 870 -7.37 -11.12 -34.56
N ALA A 871 -8.02 -11.20 -35.72
CA ALA A 871 -8.19 -10.06 -36.64
C ALA A 871 -8.90 -8.79 -36.08
N ASP A 872 -9.57 -8.86 -34.92
CA ASP A 872 -10.18 -7.68 -34.29
C ASP A 872 -9.14 -6.92 -33.43
N ALA A 873 -8.73 -5.73 -33.87
CA ALA A 873 -7.88 -4.86 -33.06
C ALA A 873 -8.68 -4.32 -31.86
N VAL A 874 -8.47 -4.89 -30.68
CA VAL A 874 -9.06 -4.42 -29.43
C VAL A 874 -8.32 -3.15 -29.02
N ARG A 875 -9.00 -2.00 -29.03
CA ARG A 875 -8.46 -0.77 -28.45
C ARG A 875 -9.02 -0.56 -27.06
N VAL A 876 -8.16 -0.26 -26.11
CA VAL A 876 -8.47 -0.09 -24.70
C VAL A 876 -8.06 1.32 -24.31
N ILE A 877 -8.91 2.01 -23.57
CA ILE A 877 -8.67 3.40 -23.19
C ILE A 877 -8.16 3.45 -21.75
N LEU A 878 -6.97 4.00 -21.53
CA LEU A 878 -6.50 4.40 -20.20
C LEU A 878 -7.15 5.73 -19.85
N ARG A 879 -8.21 5.69 -19.03
CA ARG A 879 -9.00 6.88 -18.68
C ARG A 879 -8.20 7.83 -17.80
N GLY A 880 -7.47 7.29 -16.84
CA GLY A 880 -6.70 8.07 -15.88
C GLY A 880 -5.81 7.17 -15.02
N LEU A 881 -5.47 7.66 -13.84
CA LEU A 881 -4.65 6.97 -12.86
C LEU A 881 -5.43 6.72 -11.57
N VAL A 882 -5.05 5.65 -10.87
CA VAL A 882 -5.56 5.30 -9.54
C VAL A 882 -4.62 5.89 -8.49
N LEU A 883 -5.20 6.65 -7.56
CA LEU A 883 -4.58 7.07 -6.31
C LEU A 883 -5.06 6.17 -5.18
N GLU A 884 -4.17 5.32 -4.67
CA GLU A 884 -4.45 4.61 -3.42
C GLU A 884 -4.28 5.56 -2.24
N ALA A 885 -5.17 5.47 -1.25
CA ALA A 885 -5.06 6.28 -0.05
C ALA A 885 -5.35 5.48 1.21
N VAL A 886 -4.60 5.79 2.27
CA VAL A 886 -4.81 5.24 3.60
C VAL A 886 -5.27 6.35 4.54
N VAL A 887 -6.49 6.24 5.04
CA VAL A 887 -7.07 7.18 5.99
C VAL A 887 -6.81 6.70 7.42
N ARG A 888 -6.14 7.52 8.22
CA ARG A 888 -5.76 7.16 9.60
C ARG A 888 -5.92 8.30 10.60
N SER A 889 -6.08 7.94 11.88
CA SER A 889 -5.97 8.84 13.03
C SER A 889 -5.04 8.22 14.06
N SER A 890 -4.01 8.93 14.49
CA SER A 890 -3.00 8.43 15.45
C SER A 890 -2.45 7.03 15.10
N GLY A 891 -2.23 6.78 13.81
CA GLY A 891 -1.74 5.48 13.29
C GLY A 891 -2.80 4.40 13.10
N ARG A 892 -4.05 4.61 13.52
CA ARG A 892 -5.18 3.68 13.31
C ARG A 892 -5.89 3.97 11.98
N GLY A 893 -6.07 2.95 11.15
CA GLY A 893 -6.94 3.01 9.98
C GLY A 893 -8.39 3.32 10.35
N LEU A 894 -9.01 4.28 9.68
CA LEU A 894 -10.40 4.66 9.93
C LEU A 894 -11.31 4.08 8.86
N GLN A 895 -12.39 3.43 9.29
CA GLN A 895 -13.46 3.03 8.39
C GLN A 895 -14.38 4.20 8.14
N GLY A 896 -14.85 4.29 6.91
CA GLY A 896 -16.03 5.05 6.58
C GLY A 896 -15.82 6.54 6.37
N ILE A 897 -14.58 6.96 6.20
CA ILE A 897 -14.26 8.35 5.97
C ILE A 897 -14.42 8.64 4.47
N PRO A 898 -15.31 9.56 4.08
CA PRO A 898 -15.47 9.96 2.69
C PRO A 898 -14.35 10.91 2.29
N LEU A 899 -13.43 10.42 1.48
CA LEU A 899 -12.31 11.19 0.94
C LEU A 899 -12.68 11.71 -0.46
N GLU A 900 -12.38 12.97 -0.73
CA GLU A 900 -12.63 13.64 -2.01
C GLU A 900 -11.30 14.05 -2.65
N LEU A 901 -11.18 13.75 -3.95
CA LEU A 901 -10.14 14.29 -4.81
C LEU A 901 -10.69 15.54 -5.50
N ARG A 902 -10.03 16.70 -5.33
CA ARG A 902 -10.48 17.97 -5.92
C ARG A 902 -9.39 18.64 -6.75
N LEU A 903 -9.79 19.27 -7.85
CA LEU A 903 -8.96 20.13 -8.69
C LEU A 903 -9.59 21.52 -8.71
N ASP A 904 -8.88 22.56 -8.24
CA ASP A 904 -9.40 23.94 -8.16
C ASP A 904 -10.78 24.06 -7.51
N ASN A 905 -10.97 23.37 -6.38
CA ASN A 905 -12.25 23.21 -5.70
C ASN A 905 -13.36 22.50 -6.49
N ARG A 906 -13.13 21.95 -7.69
CA ARG A 906 -14.06 21.03 -8.37
C ARG A 906 -13.87 19.61 -7.84
N LEU A 907 -14.95 18.92 -7.50
CA LEU A 907 -14.91 17.50 -7.17
C LEU A 907 -14.55 16.70 -8.42
N VAL A 908 -13.48 15.90 -8.35
CA VAL A 908 -13.01 15.03 -9.43
C VAL A 908 -13.49 13.61 -9.16
N ASP A 909 -13.25 13.11 -7.95
CA ASP A 909 -13.70 11.79 -7.52
C ASP A 909 -13.92 11.74 -6.00
N ARG A 910 -14.67 10.74 -5.54
CA ARG A 910 -14.93 10.50 -4.12
C ARG A 910 -14.94 9.02 -3.81
N SER A 911 -14.44 8.65 -2.64
CA SER A 911 -14.42 7.27 -2.19
C SER A 911 -14.49 7.17 -0.68
N VAL A 912 -14.74 5.98 -0.15
CA VAL A 912 -14.93 5.74 1.28
C VAL A 912 -13.91 4.71 1.78
N SER A 913 -13.26 5.03 2.90
CA SER A 913 -12.26 4.15 3.49
C SER A 913 -12.84 2.86 4.09
N MET A 914 -12.17 1.75 3.85
CA MET A 914 -12.46 0.45 4.45
C MET A 914 -11.90 0.33 5.87
N ALA A 915 -12.35 -0.68 6.63
CA ALA A 915 -12.01 -0.83 8.05
C ALA A 915 -10.51 -0.96 8.32
N PHE A 916 -9.86 -1.84 7.57
CA PHE A 916 -8.46 -2.16 7.75
C PHE A 916 -7.76 -2.11 6.39
N PRO A 917 -6.64 -1.38 6.22
CA PRO A 917 -5.99 -0.42 7.13
C PRO A 917 -6.55 1.03 7.04
N GLY A 918 -7.83 1.24 6.71
CA GLY A 918 -8.31 2.58 6.30
C GLY A 918 -8.16 2.83 4.80
N TYR A 919 -8.05 1.76 4.00
CA TYR A 919 -7.75 1.81 2.57
C TYR A 919 -8.92 2.34 1.74
N THR A 920 -8.62 3.20 0.76
CA THR A 920 -9.55 3.72 -0.24
C THR A 920 -8.81 3.95 -1.55
N GLN A 921 -9.54 4.08 -2.65
CA GLN A 921 -8.99 4.42 -3.96
C GLN A 921 -9.72 5.63 -4.53
N LEU A 922 -9.01 6.51 -5.21
CA LEU A 922 -9.54 7.66 -5.94
C LEU A 922 -9.02 7.65 -7.37
N HIS A 923 -9.78 8.19 -8.30
CA HIS A 923 -9.51 8.14 -9.73
C HIS A 923 -9.38 9.55 -10.32
N GLY A 924 -8.41 9.76 -11.19
CA GLY A 924 -8.26 11.03 -11.91
C GLY A 924 -7.17 10.97 -12.97
N ASP A 925 -7.24 11.86 -13.95
CA ASP A 925 -6.17 12.02 -14.93
C ASP A 925 -4.87 12.49 -14.26
N PRO A 926 -3.70 12.40 -14.91
CA PRO A 926 -2.50 13.02 -14.37
C PRO A 926 -2.73 14.52 -14.10
N GLY A 927 -2.33 14.99 -12.92
CA GLY A 927 -2.58 16.35 -12.46
C GLY A 927 -2.20 16.57 -11.00
N LEU A 928 -2.36 17.81 -10.53
CA LEU A 928 -2.11 18.20 -9.15
C LEU A 928 -3.43 18.43 -8.41
N TYR A 929 -3.72 17.60 -7.41
CA TYR A 929 -5.01 17.59 -6.73
C TYR A 929 -4.88 17.97 -5.26
N THR A 930 -6.00 18.36 -4.65
CA THR A 930 -6.13 18.54 -3.20
C THR A 930 -7.03 17.46 -2.64
N LEU A 931 -6.58 16.77 -1.61
CA LEU A 931 -7.41 15.85 -0.83
C LEU A 931 -8.19 16.62 0.23
N GLN A 932 -9.47 16.29 0.36
CA GLN A 932 -10.36 16.82 1.40
C GLN A 932 -11.27 15.71 1.92
N VAL A 933 -11.71 15.82 3.17
CA VAL A 933 -12.83 15.01 3.65
C VAL A 933 -14.12 15.71 3.22
N SER A 934 -15.14 14.95 2.80
CA SER A 934 -16.44 15.54 2.43
C SER A 934 -16.95 16.47 3.54
N PRO A 935 -17.57 17.61 3.21
CA PRO A 935 -18.04 18.58 4.19
C PRO A 935 -18.91 17.92 5.25
N ASN A 936 -18.35 17.79 6.46
CA ASN A 936 -19.02 17.32 7.66
C ASN A 936 -18.49 18.19 8.80
N GLU A 937 -19.35 18.60 9.73
CA GLU A 937 -18.95 19.52 10.82
C GLU A 937 -17.89 18.91 11.75
N TYR A 938 -17.66 17.59 11.68
CA TYR A 938 -16.93 16.81 12.67
C TYR A 938 -15.66 16.11 12.15
N LEU A 939 -15.32 16.22 10.87
CA LEU A 939 -14.15 15.59 10.27
C LEU A 939 -13.31 16.62 9.51
N ARG A 940 -12.01 16.71 9.84
CA ARG A 940 -11.04 17.52 9.10
C ARG A 940 -9.73 16.77 8.94
N LEU A 941 -9.08 16.98 7.80
CA LEU A 941 -7.67 16.57 7.64
C LEU A 941 -6.81 17.44 8.55
N SER A 942 -5.80 16.84 9.18
CA SER A 942 -4.86 17.57 10.04
C SER A 942 -4.03 18.61 9.27
N ALA A 943 -3.88 18.44 7.95
CA ALA A 943 -3.30 19.42 7.04
C ALA A 943 -3.89 19.29 5.62
N PRO A 944 -4.05 20.40 4.87
CA PRO A 944 -4.37 20.32 3.45
C PRO A 944 -3.26 19.54 2.72
N THR A 945 -3.65 18.46 2.05
CA THR A 945 -2.71 17.55 1.38
C THR A 945 -2.81 17.75 -0.13
N ILE A 946 -1.82 18.39 -0.72
CA ILE A 946 -1.65 18.48 -2.18
C ILE A 946 -1.00 17.17 -2.64
N VAL A 947 -1.62 16.49 -3.60
CA VAL A 947 -1.15 15.20 -4.11
C VAL A 947 -0.96 15.28 -5.63
N PRO A 948 0.27 15.09 -6.14
CA PRO A 948 0.49 14.89 -7.56
C PRO A 948 0.08 13.47 -7.95
N LEU A 949 -0.87 13.34 -8.86
CA LEU A 949 -1.22 12.09 -9.51
C LEU A 949 -0.48 12.07 -10.85
N ALA A 950 0.62 11.32 -10.96
CA ALA A 950 1.56 11.48 -12.07
C ALA A 950 2.34 10.23 -12.46
N SER A 951 2.49 9.25 -11.57
CA SER A 951 3.25 8.03 -11.87
C SER A 951 2.38 7.02 -12.61
N LEU A 952 2.90 6.43 -13.68
CA LEU A 952 2.29 5.27 -14.35
C LEU A 952 2.58 3.94 -13.64
N ALA A 953 3.44 3.95 -12.63
CA ALA A 953 3.80 2.79 -11.83
C ALA A 953 2.90 2.69 -10.59
N PHE A 954 2.99 3.66 -9.67
CA PHE A 954 2.26 3.61 -8.41
C PHE A 954 2.00 5.02 -7.84
N ASN A 955 0.79 5.26 -7.32
CA ASN A 955 0.43 6.53 -6.66
C ASN A 955 -0.24 6.24 -5.31
N MET A 956 0.28 6.84 -4.24
CA MET A 956 -0.25 6.64 -2.89
C MET A 956 -0.28 7.95 -2.09
N ALA A 957 -1.32 8.11 -1.27
CA ALA A 957 -1.44 9.18 -0.30
C ALA A 957 -1.79 8.65 1.10
N VAL A 958 -1.42 9.41 2.14
CA VAL A 958 -1.81 9.11 3.51
C VAL A 958 -2.56 10.31 4.07
N ALA A 959 -3.83 10.09 4.42
CA ALA A 959 -4.72 11.12 4.94
C ALA A 959 -4.84 10.97 6.46
N ASN A 960 -4.23 11.89 7.22
CA ASN A 960 -4.40 11.94 8.68
C ASN A 960 -5.64 12.77 9.02
N VAL A 961 -6.59 12.19 9.74
CA VAL A 961 -7.89 12.80 10.08
C VAL A 961 -7.99 12.96 11.58
N GLU A 962 -8.49 14.11 12.04
CA GLU A 962 -8.89 14.34 13.43
C GLU A 962 -10.40 14.03 13.56
N VAL A 963 -10.76 13.14 14.49
CA VAL A 963 -12.12 12.61 14.64
C VAL A 963 -12.75 13.12 15.94
N ALA A 964 -13.93 13.75 15.84
CA ALA A 964 -14.84 13.93 16.97
C ALA A 964 -16.04 12.97 16.80
N MET A 965 -16.42 12.25 17.87
CA MET A 965 -17.55 11.31 17.83
C MET A 965 -18.88 12.04 17.65
N GLY A 966 -19.69 11.57 16.71
CA GLY A 966 -21.04 12.06 16.45
C GLY A 966 -21.90 10.98 15.78
N ASP A 967 -23.15 10.92 16.20
CA ASP A 967 -24.12 9.86 15.93
C ASP A 967 -24.95 10.06 14.64
N GLU A 968 -25.65 8.98 14.28
CA GLU A 968 -26.22 8.56 12.99
C GLU A 968 -27.02 9.54 12.11
N SER A 969 -26.86 9.33 10.80
CA SER A 969 -27.56 10.00 9.70
C SER A 969 -28.93 9.41 9.36
N ILE A 970 -29.85 10.31 9.03
CA ILE A 970 -31.25 10.10 8.60
C ILE A 970 -31.36 9.16 7.38
N LEU A 971 -32.24 8.15 7.48
CA LEU A 971 -32.65 7.28 6.35
C LEU A 971 -33.33 8.11 5.25
N ASN A 972 -32.74 8.10 4.05
CA ASN A 972 -33.35 8.63 2.84
C ASN A 972 -34.40 7.62 2.29
N ASP A 973 -35.50 8.09 1.69
CA ASP A 973 -36.61 7.24 1.20
C ASP A 973 -36.33 6.61 -0.19
N THR A 974 -35.09 6.73 -0.68
CA THR A 974 -34.59 6.17 -1.96
C THR A 974 -34.17 4.72 -1.80
N VAL A 975 -34.56 3.86 -2.74
CA VAL A 975 -34.14 2.45 -2.79
C VAL A 975 -32.86 2.31 -3.59
N HIS A 976 -31.83 1.72 -2.98
CA HIS A 976 -30.54 1.47 -3.63
C HIS A 976 -30.45 0.03 -4.13
N VAL A 977 -30.31 -0.12 -5.45
CA VAL A 977 -30.13 -1.41 -6.12
C VAL A 977 -28.74 -1.42 -6.76
N PHE A 978 -27.93 -2.47 -6.58
CA PHE A 978 -26.68 -2.62 -7.31
C PHE A 978 -26.65 -3.88 -8.16
N THR A 979 -25.87 -3.82 -9.24
CA THR A 979 -25.69 -4.92 -10.18
C THR A 979 -24.30 -4.90 -10.80
N ILE A 980 -23.89 -6.03 -11.37
CA ILE A 980 -22.61 -6.24 -12.04
C ILE A 980 -22.87 -7.05 -13.30
N VAL A 981 -22.17 -6.72 -14.39
CA VAL A 981 -22.44 -7.25 -15.72
C VAL A 981 -21.12 -7.48 -16.45
N SER A 982 -21.02 -8.57 -17.20
CA SER A 982 -19.91 -8.83 -18.12
C SER A 982 -20.42 -9.55 -19.36
N GLY A 983 -20.11 -9.00 -20.54
CA GLY A 983 -20.43 -9.58 -21.84
C GLY A 983 -21.77 -9.14 -22.43
N ALA A 984 -21.82 -9.01 -23.76
CA ALA A 984 -22.90 -8.33 -24.50
C ALA A 984 -24.32 -8.86 -24.22
N VAL A 985 -24.47 -10.18 -24.01
CA VAL A 985 -25.78 -10.77 -23.68
C VAL A 985 -26.29 -10.26 -22.33
N TYR A 986 -25.42 -10.22 -21.31
CA TYR A 986 -25.79 -9.74 -19.98
C TYR A 986 -25.99 -8.21 -19.96
N GLU A 987 -25.27 -7.46 -20.80
CA GLU A 987 -25.49 -6.01 -20.97
C GLU A 987 -26.88 -5.71 -21.55
N ARG A 988 -27.41 -6.55 -22.44
CA ARG A 988 -28.81 -6.42 -22.86
C ARG A 988 -29.79 -6.78 -21.75
N LEU A 989 -29.51 -7.85 -21.00
CA LEU A 989 -30.38 -8.32 -19.92
C LEU A 989 -30.48 -7.30 -18.78
N VAL A 990 -29.38 -6.63 -18.42
CA VAL A 990 -29.39 -5.63 -17.33
C VAL A 990 -30.31 -4.44 -17.63
N LEU A 991 -30.41 -4.01 -18.90
CA LEU A 991 -31.30 -2.93 -19.30
C LEU A 991 -32.78 -3.31 -19.07
N ILE A 992 -33.11 -4.58 -19.30
CA ILE A 992 -34.44 -5.13 -19.04
C ILE A 992 -34.69 -5.28 -17.55
N MET A 993 -33.69 -5.72 -16.77
CA MET A 993 -33.75 -5.75 -15.31
C MET A 993 -34.05 -4.36 -14.74
N MET A 994 -33.29 -3.34 -15.14
CA MET A 994 -33.48 -1.94 -14.73
C MET A 994 -34.86 -1.41 -15.11
N ARG A 995 -35.33 -1.72 -16.34
CA ARG A 995 -36.67 -1.36 -16.80
C ARG A 995 -37.75 -2.02 -15.94
N SER A 996 -37.60 -3.31 -15.61
CA SER A 996 -38.56 -4.07 -14.80
C SER A 996 -38.66 -3.54 -13.36
N VAL A 997 -37.51 -3.23 -12.74
CA VAL A 997 -37.44 -2.60 -11.41
C VAL A 997 -38.11 -1.23 -11.43
N SER A 998 -37.71 -0.37 -12.37
CA SER A 998 -38.22 1.01 -12.46
C SER A 998 -39.72 1.08 -12.73
N LYS A 999 -40.27 0.07 -13.43
CA LYS A 999 -41.72 -0.02 -13.68
C LYS A 999 -42.53 -0.39 -12.45
N ASN A 1000 -41.99 -1.29 -11.61
CA ASN A 1000 -42.75 -1.96 -10.56
C ASN A 1000 -42.48 -1.39 -9.16
N THR A 1001 -41.49 -0.50 -9.02
CA THR A 1001 -41.21 0.24 -7.77
C THR A 1001 -42.10 1.46 -7.61
N THR A 1002 -42.61 1.68 -6.39
CA THR A 1002 -43.37 2.90 -6.04
C THR A 1002 -42.49 4.03 -5.52
N LYS A 1003 -41.20 3.77 -5.31
CA LYS A 1003 -40.24 4.67 -4.68
C LYS A 1003 -39.11 5.05 -5.64
N PRO A 1004 -38.45 6.21 -5.45
CA PRO A 1004 -37.28 6.58 -6.23
C PRO A 1004 -36.20 5.50 -6.11
N VAL A 1005 -35.69 5.04 -7.25
CA VAL A 1005 -34.61 4.04 -7.31
C VAL A 1005 -33.31 4.70 -7.74
N LYS A 1006 -32.23 4.32 -7.07
CA LYS A 1006 -30.86 4.59 -7.48
C LYS A 1006 -30.16 3.28 -7.82
N PHE A 1007 -29.71 3.14 -9.06
CA PHE A 1007 -28.89 2.01 -9.51
C PHE A 1007 -27.41 2.29 -9.29
N TRP A 1008 -26.71 1.32 -8.73
CA TRP A 1008 -25.25 1.31 -8.63
C TRP A 1008 -24.71 0.23 -9.56
N ILE A 1009 -23.90 0.61 -10.54
CA ILE A 1009 -23.38 -0.34 -11.54
C ILE A 1009 -21.87 -0.45 -11.34
N ILE A 1010 -21.36 -1.67 -11.17
CA ILE A 1010 -19.92 -1.90 -11.06
C ILE A 1010 -19.27 -1.63 -12.42
N ALA A 1011 -18.50 -0.56 -12.50
CA ALA A 1011 -18.02 0.01 -13.76
C ALA A 1011 -16.85 -0.77 -14.39
N ASN A 1012 -16.21 -1.65 -13.62
CA ASN A 1012 -14.99 -2.37 -13.99
C ASN A 1012 -15.15 -3.34 -15.18
N PHE A 1013 -16.39 -3.78 -15.48
CA PHE A 1013 -16.64 -4.89 -16.41
C PHE A 1013 -17.59 -4.55 -17.57
N ILE A 1014 -18.07 -3.31 -17.63
CA ILE A 1014 -19.08 -2.85 -18.60
C ILE A 1014 -18.45 -2.12 -19.78
N THR A 1015 -19.10 -2.19 -20.94
CA THR A 1015 -18.71 -1.48 -22.16
C THR A 1015 -19.09 0.01 -22.12
N PRO A 1016 -18.40 0.87 -22.89
CA PRO A 1016 -18.82 2.25 -23.11
C PRO A 1016 -20.26 2.37 -23.65
N ALA A 1017 -20.63 1.53 -24.61
CA ALA A 1017 -21.98 1.46 -25.18
C ALA A 1017 -23.09 1.21 -24.13
N LEU A 1018 -22.84 0.34 -23.14
CA LEU A 1018 -23.78 0.13 -22.04
C LEU A 1018 -23.92 1.39 -21.17
N ARG A 1019 -22.84 2.12 -20.91
CA ARG A 1019 -22.91 3.37 -20.11
C ARG A 1019 -23.77 4.42 -20.77
N GLU A 1020 -23.58 4.60 -22.07
CA GLU A 1020 -24.39 5.52 -22.88
C GLU A 1020 -25.87 5.09 -22.87
N SER A 1021 -26.13 3.80 -23.02
CA SER A 1021 -27.48 3.23 -22.96
C SER A 1021 -28.16 3.48 -21.61
N ILE A 1022 -27.45 3.32 -20.49
CA ILE A 1022 -27.98 3.59 -19.14
C ILE A 1022 -28.29 5.09 -18.97
N SER A 1023 -27.42 5.97 -19.47
CA SER A 1023 -27.63 7.43 -19.44
C SER A 1023 -28.92 7.81 -20.16
N LYS A 1024 -29.10 7.32 -21.40
CA LYS A 1024 -30.30 7.54 -22.21
C LYS A 1024 -31.57 7.00 -21.52
N LEU A 1025 -31.50 5.80 -20.95
CA LEU A 1025 -32.63 5.19 -20.24
C LEU A 1025 -33.01 5.94 -18.96
N SER A 1026 -32.03 6.44 -18.20
CA SER A 1026 -32.26 7.18 -16.95
C SER A 1026 -33.12 8.42 -17.17
N GLY A 1027 -32.82 9.20 -18.23
CA GLY A 1027 -33.57 10.39 -18.59
C GLY A 1027 -35.05 10.13 -18.90
N VAL A 1028 -35.37 8.97 -19.48
CA VAL A 1028 -36.75 8.61 -19.87
C VAL A 1028 -37.51 7.84 -18.78
N LEU A 1029 -36.83 6.93 -18.08
CA LEU A 1029 -37.44 6.04 -17.08
C LEU A 1029 -37.44 6.63 -15.66
N GLY A 1030 -36.74 7.75 -15.43
CA GLY A 1030 -36.81 8.52 -14.18
C GLY A 1030 -36.10 7.89 -12.97
N PHE A 1031 -35.23 6.90 -13.19
CA PHE A 1031 -34.32 6.39 -12.15
C PHE A 1031 -33.02 7.19 -12.13
N THR A 1032 -32.33 7.19 -10.98
CA THR A 1032 -30.97 7.73 -10.88
C THR A 1032 -29.95 6.60 -10.93
N TYR A 1033 -28.71 6.88 -11.34
CA TYR A 1033 -27.66 5.88 -11.36
C TYR A 1033 -26.30 6.45 -10.98
N GLU A 1034 -25.39 5.59 -10.55
CA GLU A 1034 -23.98 5.90 -10.31
C GLU A 1034 -23.12 4.69 -10.68
N PHE A 1035 -21.99 4.96 -11.33
CA PHE A 1035 -21.00 3.94 -11.68
C PHE A 1035 -20.03 3.80 -10.52
N HIS A 1036 -20.16 2.73 -9.75
CA HIS A 1036 -19.26 2.42 -8.64
C HIS A 1036 -18.02 1.70 -9.19
N ARG A 1037 -16.84 2.23 -8.94
CA ARG A 1037 -15.57 1.67 -9.42
C ARG A 1037 -14.69 1.37 -8.23
N PHE A 1038 -14.14 0.17 -8.21
CA PHE A 1038 -13.21 -0.25 -7.17
C PHE A 1038 -12.24 -1.27 -7.75
N HIS A 1039 -10.96 -0.96 -7.82
CA HIS A 1039 -9.94 -1.87 -8.32
C HIS A 1039 -9.60 -2.91 -7.26
N TRP A 1040 -9.15 -4.08 -7.72
CA TRP A 1040 -8.69 -5.13 -6.83
C TRP A 1040 -7.52 -4.63 -5.98
N PRO A 1041 -7.64 -4.54 -4.64
CA PRO A 1041 -6.56 -4.03 -3.80
C PRO A 1041 -5.34 -4.92 -3.92
N GLY A 1042 -4.14 -4.33 -4.04
CA GLY A 1042 -2.93 -5.13 -4.21
C GLY A 1042 -2.75 -6.19 -3.12
N TRP A 1043 -3.01 -5.85 -1.86
CA TRP A 1043 -2.77 -6.75 -0.73
C TRP A 1043 -3.68 -8.00 -0.68
N LEU A 1044 -4.74 -8.06 -1.49
CA LEU A 1044 -5.70 -9.16 -1.54
C LEU A 1044 -5.35 -10.10 -2.71
N ASN A 1045 -5.33 -11.42 -2.50
CA ASN A 1045 -4.95 -12.36 -3.58
C ASN A 1045 -5.93 -12.26 -4.78
N PRO A 1046 -5.49 -11.88 -6.00
CA PRO A 1046 -6.36 -11.72 -7.15
C PRO A 1046 -6.85 -13.04 -7.72
N GLN A 1047 -8.01 -13.02 -8.37
CA GLN A 1047 -8.53 -14.17 -9.11
C GLN A 1047 -8.02 -14.14 -10.55
N SER A 1048 -7.44 -15.24 -11.04
CA SER A 1048 -6.98 -15.32 -12.43
C SER A 1048 -8.13 -15.21 -13.44
N ARG A 1049 -9.30 -15.81 -13.12
CA ARG A 1049 -10.45 -15.87 -14.02
C ARG A 1049 -11.38 -14.66 -13.91
N LYS A 1050 -11.74 -14.04 -15.04
CA LYS A 1050 -12.65 -12.89 -15.12
C LYS A 1050 -13.98 -13.10 -14.37
N HIS A 1051 -14.64 -14.25 -14.56
CA HIS A 1051 -15.92 -14.54 -13.88
C HIS A 1051 -15.77 -14.62 -12.35
N ARG A 1052 -14.65 -15.17 -11.84
CA ARG A 1052 -14.38 -15.20 -10.40
C ARG A 1052 -14.08 -13.80 -9.86
N ARG A 1053 -13.43 -12.93 -10.64
CA ARG A 1053 -13.30 -11.51 -10.29
C ARG A 1053 -14.68 -10.85 -10.18
N VAL A 1054 -15.57 -11.07 -11.15
CA VAL A 1054 -16.95 -10.55 -11.12
C VAL A 1054 -17.67 -11.02 -9.85
N TRP A 1055 -17.63 -12.32 -9.52
CA TRP A 1055 -18.21 -12.85 -8.29
C TRP A 1055 -17.62 -12.23 -7.03
N ALA A 1056 -16.30 -12.06 -6.97
CA ALA A 1056 -15.64 -11.43 -5.83
C ALA A 1056 -16.08 -9.97 -5.64
N HIS A 1057 -16.25 -9.20 -6.72
CA HIS A 1057 -16.74 -7.82 -6.62
C HIS A 1057 -18.21 -7.73 -6.14
N LYS A 1058 -19.02 -8.79 -6.31
CA LYS A 1058 -20.39 -8.84 -5.76
C LYS A 1058 -20.40 -8.80 -4.22
N ILE A 1059 -19.34 -9.28 -3.55
CA ILE A 1059 -19.37 -9.55 -2.11
C ILE A 1059 -18.22 -8.90 -1.30
N LEU A 1060 -16.98 -8.89 -1.82
CA LEU A 1060 -15.80 -8.54 -1.04
C LEU A 1060 -15.64 -7.04 -0.77
N PHE A 1061 -16.26 -6.18 -1.58
CA PHE A 1061 -16.01 -4.73 -1.57
C PHE A 1061 -17.26 -3.90 -1.24
N LEU A 1062 -18.27 -4.50 -0.62
CA LEU A 1062 -19.52 -3.81 -0.28
C LEU A 1062 -19.30 -2.62 0.68
N ASP A 1063 -18.30 -2.67 1.56
CA ASP A 1063 -17.95 -1.57 2.47
C ASP A 1063 -17.39 -0.32 1.77
N SER A 1064 -17.02 -0.39 0.49
CA SER A 1064 -16.57 0.76 -0.31
C SER A 1064 -17.70 1.69 -0.76
N PHE A 1065 -18.97 1.27 -0.65
CA PHE A 1065 -20.11 2.11 -1.01
C PHE A 1065 -20.22 3.33 -0.08
N PRO A 1066 -20.80 4.46 -0.53
CA PRO A 1066 -20.96 5.66 0.29
C PRO A 1066 -21.76 5.46 1.59
N HIS A 1067 -21.42 6.21 2.65
CA HIS A 1067 -22.15 6.19 3.94
C HIS A 1067 -23.64 6.52 3.85
N THR A 1068 -24.03 7.25 2.80
CA THR A 1068 -25.42 7.56 2.52
C THR A 1068 -26.25 6.32 2.18
N VAL A 1069 -25.61 5.22 1.79
CA VAL A 1069 -26.26 3.92 1.53
C VAL A 1069 -26.37 3.13 2.84
N GLN A 1070 -27.60 3.04 3.36
CA GLN A 1070 -27.93 2.32 4.59
C GLN A 1070 -28.49 0.91 4.32
N ARG A 1071 -29.21 0.74 3.21
CA ARG A 1071 -29.74 -0.54 2.72
C ARG A 1071 -29.33 -0.69 1.26
N LEU A 1072 -28.86 -1.87 0.89
CA LEU A 1072 -28.40 -2.15 -0.46
C LEU A 1072 -28.94 -3.50 -0.95
N VAL A 1073 -29.64 -3.49 -2.09
CA VAL A 1073 -30.20 -4.70 -2.71
C VAL A 1073 -29.36 -5.07 -3.92
N TYR A 1074 -28.86 -6.30 -3.97
CA TYR A 1074 -28.28 -6.88 -5.18
C TYR A 1074 -29.35 -7.53 -6.04
N VAL A 1075 -29.32 -7.29 -7.36
CA VAL A 1075 -30.15 -7.97 -8.35
C VAL A 1075 -29.25 -8.42 -9.52
N ASP A 1076 -29.26 -9.71 -9.83
CA ASP A 1076 -28.48 -10.22 -10.98
C ASP A 1076 -29.02 -9.71 -12.32
N ALA A 1077 -28.13 -9.59 -13.30
CA ALA A 1077 -28.41 -8.93 -14.57
C ALA A 1077 -29.48 -9.66 -15.41
N ASP A 1078 -29.62 -10.98 -15.22
CA ASP A 1078 -30.57 -11.84 -15.94
C ASP A 1078 -31.90 -12.03 -15.20
N GLN A 1079 -32.15 -11.24 -14.16
CA GLN A 1079 -33.42 -11.25 -13.43
C GLN A 1079 -34.46 -10.28 -13.97
N VAL A 1080 -35.72 -10.70 -13.91
CA VAL A 1080 -36.87 -9.82 -14.17
C VAL A 1080 -37.68 -9.65 -12.89
N MET A 1081 -37.84 -8.40 -12.47
CA MET A 1081 -38.53 -8.03 -11.23
C MET A 1081 -40.01 -7.78 -11.49
N ARG A 1082 -40.88 -8.49 -10.78
CA ARG A 1082 -42.35 -8.33 -10.76
C ARG A 1082 -42.86 -7.68 -9.48
N GLY A 1083 -42.20 -7.93 -8.36
CA GLY A 1083 -42.49 -7.32 -7.06
C GLY A 1083 -41.85 -5.94 -6.90
N ASP A 1084 -42.36 -5.15 -5.95
CA ASP A 1084 -41.80 -3.85 -5.60
C ASP A 1084 -40.52 -4.05 -4.76
N VAL A 1085 -39.35 -3.71 -5.33
CA VAL A 1085 -38.05 -3.85 -4.63
C VAL A 1085 -37.97 -3.00 -3.35
N ALA A 1086 -38.82 -1.97 -3.20
CA ALA A 1086 -38.93 -1.20 -1.97
C ALA A 1086 -39.50 -2.02 -0.80
N GLU A 1087 -40.27 -3.08 -1.09
CA GLU A 1087 -40.71 -4.06 -0.09
C GLU A 1087 -39.50 -4.86 0.41
N LEU A 1088 -38.68 -5.37 -0.52
CA LEU A 1088 -37.47 -6.13 -0.16
C LEU A 1088 -36.53 -5.27 0.69
N ALA A 1089 -36.22 -4.05 0.26
CA ALA A 1089 -35.32 -3.13 0.97
C ALA A 1089 -35.75 -2.78 2.41
N ARG A 1090 -37.05 -2.93 2.73
CA ARG A 1090 -37.61 -2.68 4.07
C ARG A 1090 -37.85 -3.95 4.89
N THR A 1091 -37.45 -5.11 4.38
CA THR A 1091 -37.59 -6.39 5.10
C THR A 1091 -36.87 -6.29 6.44
N ASP A 1092 -37.54 -6.74 7.51
CA ASP A 1092 -36.92 -6.85 8.83
C ASP A 1092 -35.91 -8.00 8.84
N MET A 1093 -34.64 -7.64 8.95
CA MET A 1093 -33.50 -8.57 8.83
C MET A 1093 -33.24 -9.38 10.09
N LYS A 1094 -34.03 -9.22 11.17
CA LYS A 1094 -33.91 -9.98 12.42
C LYS A 1094 -32.49 -9.99 12.99
N ASP A 1095 -31.88 -8.81 13.02
CA ASP A 1095 -30.50 -8.62 13.44
C ASP A 1095 -29.42 -9.29 12.58
N CYS A 1096 -29.76 -9.80 11.40
CA CYS A 1096 -28.76 -10.29 10.43
C CYS A 1096 -28.25 -9.15 9.55
N VAL A 1097 -26.99 -9.26 9.13
CA VAL A 1097 -26.37 -8.34 8.16
C VAL A 1097 -26.86 -8.62 6.74
N TYR A 1098 -27.09 -9.90 6.45
CA TYR A 1098 -27.43 -10.41 5.12
C TYR A 1098 -28.81 -11.03 5.07
N GLY A 1099 -29.47 -10.87 3.92
CA GLY A 1099 -30.77 -11.44 3.61
C GLY A 1099 -30.66 -12.11 2.26
N PHE A 1100 -30.62 -13.44 2.22
CA PHE A 1100 -30.51 -14.20 0.98
C PHE A 1100 -31.71 -15.12 0.81
N VAL A 1101 -32.05 -15.44 -0.43
CA VAL A 1101 -33.07 -16.46 -0.71
C VAL A 1101 -32.44 -17.85 -0.62
N PRO A 1102 -33.06 -18.84 0.07
CA PRO A 1102 -32.59 -20.22 0.04
C PRO A 1102 -32.94 -20.89 -1.31
N PHE A 1103 -32.23 -21.95 -1.67
CA PHE A 1103 -32.57 -22.72 -2.87
C PHE A 1103 -34.00 -23.30 -2.80
N CYS A 1104 -34.71 -23.26 -3.93
CA CYS A 1104 -35.98 -23.98 -4.08
C CYS A 1104 -35.76 -25.50 -4.03
N GLU A 1105 -36.53 -26.18 -3.18
CA GLU A 1105 -36.51 -27.65 -3.07
C GLU A 1105 -37.77 -28.31 -3.68
N SER A 1106 -38.63 -27.53 -4.33
CA SER A 1106 -39.94 -27.99 -4.80
C SER A 1106 -39.90 -28.88 -6.04
N ARG A 1107 -38.90 -28.70 -6.94
CA ARG A 1107 -38.81 -29.49 -8.16
C ARG A 1107 -38.11 -30.83 -7.90
N ARG A 1108 -38.84 -31.93 -8.05
CA ARG A 1108 -38.33 -33.28 -7.76
C ARG A 1108 -37.19 -33.73 -8.67
N GLU A 1109 -37.19 -33.25 -9.91
CA GLU A 1109 -36.21 -33.61 -10.94
C GLU A 1109 -34.80 -33.10 -10.62
N SER A 1110 -34.67 -32.02 -9.83
CA SER A 1110 -33.39 -31.41 -9.46
C SER A 1110 -32.83 -31.87 -8.12
N ILE A 1111 -33.56 -32.72 -7.36
CA ILE A 1111 -33.09 -33.27 -6.08
C ILE A 1111 -31.69 -33.93 -6.20
N PRO A 1112 -31.40 -34.75 -7.22
CA PRO A 1112 -30.07 -35.37 -7.37
C PRO A 1112 -28.93 -34.37 -7.62
N LEU A 1113 -29.26 -33.12 -7.99
CA LEU A 1113 -28.29 -32.05 -8.28
C LEU A 1113 -27.99 -31.19 -7.04
N GLN A 1114 -28.69 -31.40 -5.91
CA GLN A 1114 -28.53 -30.64 -4.67
C GLN A 1114 -27.27 -31.04 -3.91
N PHE A 1115 -26.11 -30.65 -4.43
CA PHE A 1115 -24.81 -31.00 -3.87
C PHE A 1115 -24.64 -30.58 -2.39
N TRP A 1116 -25.35 -29.54 -1.94
CA TRP A 1116 -25.30 -29.04 -0.56
C TRP A 1116 -26.01 -29.93 0.47
N LYS A 1117 -26.76 -30.95 0.04
CA LYS A 1117 -27.43 -31.94 0.90
C LYS A 1117 -26.59 -33.19 1.13
N SER A 1118 -25.29 -33.16 0.79
CA SER A 1118 -24.38 -34.27 1.01
C SER A 1118 -22.94 -33.78 1.16
N GLY A 1119 -22.10 -34.59 1.82
CA GLY A 1119 -20.66 -34.33 1.93
C GLY A 1119 -20.34 -33.04 2.71
N TYR A 1120 -19.35 -32.28 2.22
CA TYR A 1120 -18.79 -31.13 2.94
C TYR A 1120 -19.85 -30.12 3.41
N TRP A 1121 -20.74 -29.69 2.52
CA TRP A 1121 -21.72 -28.63 2.83
C TRP A 1121 -22.76 -29.09 3.86
N GLU A 1122 -23.22 -30.33 3.81
CA GLU A 1122 -24.14 -30.87 4.80
C GLU A 1122 -23.50 -30.92 6.19
N ASP A 1123 -22.28 -31.47 6.27
CA ASP A 1123 -21.50 -31.58 7.51
C ASP A 1123 -21.14 -30.20 8.09
N TYR A 1124 -20.81 -29.25 7.23
CA TYR A 1124 -20.40 -27.91 7.62
C TYR A 1124 -21.57 -27.03 8.06
N LEU A 1125 -22.68 -27.03 7.31
CA LEU A 1125 -23.85 -26.18 7.60
C LEU A 1125 -24.65 -26.66 8.81
N ARG A 1126 -24.58 -27.95 9.17
CA ARG A 1126 -25.25 -28.52 10.37
C ARG A 1126 -26.73 -28.16 10.48
N GLY A 1127 -27.44 -28.21 9.35
CA GLY A 1127 -28.87 -27.90 9.25
C GLY A 1127 -29.20 -26.45 8.87
N LEU A 1128 -28.19 -25.57 8.73
CA LEU A 1128 -28.40 -24.26 8.12
C LEU A 1128 -28.69 -24.39 6.61
N PRO A 1129 -29.55 -23.52 6.04
CA PRO A 1129 -29.86 -23.56 4.61
C PRO A 1129 -28.69 -23.04 3.77
N TYR A 1130 -28.55 -23.62 2.57
CA TYR A 1130 -27.63 -23.12 1.55
C TYR A 1130 -28.35 -22.08 0.68
N HIS A 1131 -27.79 -20.87 0.63
CA HIS A 1131 -28.39 -19.70 0.01
C HIS A 1131 -27.83 -19.42 -1.40
N ILE A 1132 -28.59 -18.72 -2.24
CA ILE A 1132 -28.21 -18.35 -3.62
C ILE A 1132 -27.87 -16.86 -3.74
N SER A 1133 -26.82 -16.52 -4.48
CA SER A 1133 -26.29 -15.15 -4.62
C SER A 1133 -26.98 -14.30 -5.71
N ALA A 1134 -28.04 -14.79 -6.34
CA ALA A 1134 -28.70 -14.11 -7.45
C ALA A 1134 -29.52 -12.87 -7.00
N LEU A 1135 -30.03 -12.89 -5.76
CA LEU A 1135 -30.77 -11.78 -5.14
C LEU A 1135 -30.49 -11.77 -3.64
N PHE A 1136 -30.01 -10.63 -3.11
CA PHE A 1136 -29.79 -10.48 -1.68
C PHE A 1136 -29.90 -9.04 -1.20
N LEU A 1137 -30.21 -8.87 0.08
CA LEU A 1137 -30.26 -7.60 0.80
C LEU A 1137 -29.11 -7.51 1.80
N VAL A 1138 -28.51 -6.33 1.89
CA VAL A 1138 -27.45 -6.00 2.85
C VAL A 1138 -27.88 -4.83 3.72
N ASP A 1139 -27.77 -5.02 5.03
CA ASP A 1139 -27.81 -3.93 6.02
C ASP A 1139 -26.44 -3.25 6.05
N MET A 1140 -26.25 -2.17 5.29
CA MET A 1140 -24.94 -1.54 5.13
C MET A 1140 -24.47 -0.86 6.42
N ALA A 1141 -25.39 -0.35 7.24
CA ALA A 1141 -25.07 0.23 8.54
C ALA A 1141 -24.40 -0.83 9.42
N ARG A 1142 -25.07 -1.98 9.56
CA ARG A 1142 -24.59 -3.09 10.38
C ARG A 1142 -23.38 -3.79 9.78
N PHE A 1143 -23.35 -3.96 8.46
CA PHE A 1143 -22.23 -4.52 7.72
C PHE A 1143 -20.91 -3.79 8.04
N ARG A 1144 -20.96 -2.45 8.09
CA ARG A 1144 -19.82 -1.62 8.48
C ARG A 1144 -19.56 -1.68 9.98
N ALA A 1145 -20.59 -1.53 10.83
CA ALA A 1145 -20.44 -1.55 12.28
C ALA A 1145 -19.82 -2.85 12.83
N GLU A 1146 -20.14 -4.00 12.23
CA GLU A 1146 -19.60 -5.30 12.61
C GLU A 1146 -18.31 -5.69 11.84
N ALA A 1147 -17.83 -4.81 10.95
CA ALA A 1147 -16.67 -5.00 10.08
C ALA A 1147 -16.75 -6.28 9.22
N VAL A 1148 -17.93 -6.62 8.69
CA VAL A 1148 -18.16 -7.87 7.95
C VAL A 1148 -17.33 -7.96 6.67
N GLY A 1149 -17.12 -6.84 5.97
CA GLY A 1149 -16.23 -6.78 4.78
C GLY A 1149 -14.82 -7.31 5.07
N GLU A 1150 -14.29 -7.00 6.24
CA GLU A 1150 -12.97 -7.47 6.65
C GLU A 1150 -12.97 -8.97 6.96
N ARG A 1151 -14.02 -9.48 7.60
CA ARG A 1151 -14.17 -10.92 7.86
C ARG A 1151 -14.26 -11.72 6.56
N LEU A 1152 -14.99 -11.20 5.57
CA LEU A 1152 -15.08 -11.80 4.24
C LEU A 1152 -13.71 -11.91 3.57
N ARG A 1153 -12.93 -10.81 3.57
CA ARG A 1153 -11.59 -10.80 2.98
C ARG A 1153 -10.61 -11.67 3.76
N ALA A 1154 -10.67 -11.66 5.09
CA ALA A 1154 -9.85 -12.50 5.94
C ALA A 1154 -10.14 -14.00 5.75
N GLN A 1155 -11.40 -14.38 5.50
CA GLN A 1155 -11.78 -15.77 5.18
C GLN A 1155 -11.44 -16.14 3.74
N TYR A 1156 -11.63 -15.21 2.80
CA TYR A 1156 -11.30 -15.41 1.40
C TYR A 1156 -9.80 -15.63 1.18
N GLN A 1157 -8.94 -14.84 1.83
CA GLN A 1157 -7.48 -14.85 1.60
C GLN A 1157 -6.88 -16.27 1.68
N PRO A 1158 -7.02 -17.05 2.76
CA PRO A 1158 -6.47 -18.41 2.82
C PRO A 1158 -7.15 -19.40 1.86
N LEU A 1159 -8.46 -19.26 1.61
CA LEU A 1159 -9.20 -20.13 0.69
C LEU A 1159 -8.83 -19.89 -0.79
N SER A 1160 -8.43 -18.66 -1.12
CA SER A 1160 -8.17 -18.25 -2.50
C SER A 1160 -6.90 -18.84 -3.11
N PHE A 1161 -5.98 -19.36 -2.28
CA PHE A 1161 -4.74 -19.99 -2.75
C PHE A 1161 -4.99 -21.37 -3.37
N ASP A 1162 -6.10 -22.04 -3.03
CA ASP A 1162 -6.53 -23.25 -3.69
C ASP A 1162 -7.55 -22.91 -4.79
N PRO A 1163 -7.21 -23.07 -6.09
CA PRO A 1163 -8.14 -22.78 -7.18
C PRO A 1163 -9.40 -23.66 -7.19
N ALA A 1164 -9.38 -24.82 -6.52
CA ALA A 1164 -10.53 -25.71 -6.38
C ALA A 1164 -11.49 -25.29 -5.26
N SER A 1165 -11.05 -24.39 -4.37
CA SER A 1165 -11.87 -23.82 -3.31
C SER A 1165 -12.81 -22.73 -3.84
N LEU A 1166 -13.94 -22.52 -3.15
CA LEU A 1166 -14.97 -21.53 -3.50
C LEU A 1166 -15.42 -21.68 -4.96
N ALA A 1167 -16.08 -22.80 -5.31
CA ALA A 1167 -16.49 -23.11 -6.67
C ALA A 1167 -17.33 -21.97 -7.27
N ASN A 1168 -18.30 -21.45 -6.50
CA ASN A 1168 -19.04 -20.24 -6.79
C ASN A 1168 -18.74 -19.20 -5.71
N LEU A 1169 -17.72 -18.38 -5.92
CA LEU A 1169 -17.14 -17.53 -4.87
C LEU A 1169 -18.15 -16.62 -4.16
N ASP A 1170 -19.02 -15.96 -4.91
CA ASP A 1170 -20.05 -15.05 -4.40
C ASP A 1170 -21.11 -15.75 -3.53
N GLN A 1171 -21.32 -17.05 -3.76
CA GLN A 1171 -22.29 -17.86 -3.03
C GLN A 1171 -21.65 -18.65 -1.89
N ASP A 1172 -20.53 -19.31 -2.15
CA ASP A 1172 -19.84 -20.19 -1.21
C ASP A 1172 -19.26 -19.40 -0.05
N LEU A 1173 -18.72 -18.19 -0.28
CA LEU A 1173 -18.06 -17.43 0.77
C LEU A 1173 -19.06 -16.97 1.87
N PRO A 1174 -20.23 -16.37 1.57
CA PRO A 1174 -21.25 -16.10 2.59
C PRO A 1174 -21.78 -17.37 3.26
N ASN A 1175 -22.00 -18.45 2.49
CA ASN A 1175 -22.49 -19.71 3.05
C ASN A 1175 -21.47 -20.36 4.01
N ASN A 1176 -20.18 -20.20 3.74
CA ASN A 1176 -19.10 -20.66 4.62
C ASN A 1176 -19.03 -19.84 5.92
N LEU A 1177 -19.36 -18.54 5.86
CA LEU A 1177 -19.31 -17.66 7.04
C LEU A 1177 -20.58 -17.64 7.89
N GLN A 1178 -21.63 -18.42 7.58
CA GLN A 1178 -22.92 -18.33 8.27
C GLN A 1178 -22.86 -18.49 9.80
N HIS A 1179 -21.90 -19.27 10.32
CA HIS A 1179 -21.72 -19.45 11.76
C HIS A 1179 -21.17 -18.21 12.47
N GLU A 1180 -20.47 -17.34 11.74
CA GLU A 1180 -19.88 -16.10 12.26
C GLU A 1180 -20.69 -14.85 11.86
N VAL A 1181 -21.30 -14.89 10.66
CA VAL A 1181 -22.10 -13.83 10.07
C VAL A 1181 -23.45 -14.45 9.64
N PRO A 1182 -24.46 -14.44 10.51
CA PRO A 1182 -25.75 -15.06 10.23
C PRO A 1182 -26.45 -14.45 9.01
N ILE A 1183 -27.12 -15.31 8.23
CA ILE A 1183 -27.92 -14.92 7.07
C ILE A 1183 -29.40 -15.07 7.42
N HIS A 1184 -30.18 -14.01 7.21
CA HIS A 1184 -31.63 -14.07 7.25
C HIS A 1184 -32.16 -14.72 5.95
N ALA A 1185 -32.89 -15.83 6.09
CA ALA A 1185 -33.50 -16.49 4.94
C ALA A 1185 -34.74 -15.71 4.46
N LEU A 1186 -34.63 -15.10 3.28
CA LEU A 1186 -35.71 -14.37 2.64
C LEU A 1186 -36.82 -15.32 2.14
N PRO A 1187 -38.07 -14.85 2.03
CA PRO A 1187 -39.16 -15.64 1.47
C PRO A 1187 -38.86 -16.17 0.06
N SER A 1188 -39.18 -17.43 -0.22
CA SER A 1188 -38.90 -18.09 -1.50
C SER A 1188 -39.64 -17.46 -2.70
N GLU A 1189 -40.69 -16.66 -2.47
CA GLU A 1189 -41.36 -15.90 -3.53
C GLU A 1189 -40.45 -14.83 -4.16
N TRP A 1190 -39.40 -14.39 -3.46
CA TRP A 1190 -38.44 -13.41 -3.98
C TRP A 1190 -37.52 -13.95 -5.05
N LEU A 1191 -37.45 -15.26 -5.27
CA LEU A 1191 -36.65 -15.84 -6.33
C LEU A 1191 -37.29 -17.10 -6.91
N TRP A 1192 -37.64 -17.05 -8.19
CA TRP A 1192 -38.10 -18.22 -8.92
C TRP A 1192 -37.16 -18.55 -10.08
N CYS A 1193 -36.80 -19.81 -10.22
CA CYS A 1193 -36.00 -20.31 -11.33
C CYS A 1193 -36.57 -21.66 -11.82
N GLU A 1194 -36.61 -21.85 -13.14
CA GLU A 1194 -37.20 -23.05 -13.77
C GLU A 1194 -36.53 -24.34 -13.31
N THR A 1195 -35.22 -24.34 -13.10
CA THR A 1195 -34.46 -25.55 -12.74
C THR A 1195 -34.77 -26.06 -11.32
N TRP A 1196 -35.13 -25.19 -10.38
CA TRP A 1196 -35.26 -25.54 -8.96
C TRP A 1196 -36.70 -25.42 -8.44
N CYS A 1197 -37.47 -24.44 -8.93
CA CYS A 1197 -38.80 -24.14 -8.44
C CYS A 1197 -39.89 -24.82 -9.30
N ASP A 1198 -41.02 -25.21 -8.71
CA ASP A 1198 -42.13 -25.81 -9.44
C ASP A 1198 -42.92 -24.75 -10.24
N ASP A 1199 -43.65 -25.18 -11.27
CA ASP A 1199 -44.37 -24.26 -12.15
C ASP A 1199 -45.54 -23.53 -11.47
N GLN A 1200 -46.12 -24.10 -10.40
CA GLN A 1200 -47.24 -23.49 -9.68
C GLN A 1200 -46.78 -22.28 -8.87
N SER A 1201 -45.58 -22.36 -8.29
CA SER A 1201 -44.96 -21.28 -7.51
C SER A 1201 -44.65 -20.03 -8.35
N LYS A 1202 -44.46 -20.18 -9.67
CA LYS A 1202 -44.16 -19.08 -10.60
C LYS A 1202 -45.20 -17.95 -10.59
N ALA A 1203 -46.47 -18.29 -10.34
CA ALA A 1203 -47.56 -17.31 -10.30
C ALA A 1203 -47.43 -16.32 -9.12
N LYS A 1204 -46.71 -16.71 -8.06
CA LYS A 1204 -46.46 -15.88 -6.87
C LYS A 1204 -45.07 -15.25 -6.86
N ALA A 1205 -44.25 -15.53 -7.88
CA ALA A 1205 -42.87 -15.09 -7.95
C ALA A 1205 -42.77 -13.56 -8.10
N LYS A 1206 -42.05 -12.93 -7.19
CA LYS A 1206 -41.71 -11.50 -7.19
C LYS A 1206 -40.47 -11.21 -8.04
N SER A 1207 -39.59 -12.18 -8.26
CA SER A 1207 -38.54 -12.12 -9.27
C SER A 1207 -38.42 -13.46 -9.99
N ILE A 1208 -37.93 -13.41 -11.23
CA ILE A 1208 -37.60 -14.61 -12.01
C ILE A 1208 -36.14 -14.53 -12.44
N ASP A 1209 -35.38 -15.55 -12.07
CA ASP A 1209 -33.97 -15.76 -12.39
C ASP A 1209 -33.81 -16.77 -13.53
N LEU A 1210 -33.00 -16.43 -14.53
CA LEU A 1210 -32.74 -17.27 -15.70
C LEU A 1210 -31.64 -18.30 -15.44
N CYS A 1211 -31.69 -18.99 -14.31
CA CYS A 1211 -30.71 -19.98 -13.89
C CYS A 1211 -30.32 -21.01 -14.97
N SER A 1212 -29.05 -21.41 -14.99
CA SER A 1212 -28.56 -22.45 -15.90
C SER A 1212 -29.31 -23.78 -15.68
N ASN A 1213 -29.72 -24.43 -16.78
CA ASN A 1213 -30.41 -25.71 -16.75
C ASN A 1213 -29.48 -26.85 -17.23
N PRO A 1214 -28.91 -27.67 -16.33
CA PRO A 1214 -28.00 -28.75 -16.72
C PRO A 1214 -28.67 -29.85 -17.55
N LEU A 1215 -30.01 -29.90 -17.60
CA LEU A 1215 -30.80 -30.85 -18.39
C LEU A 1215 -31.13 -30.34 -19.80
N ARG A 1216 -30.89 -29.05 -20.10
CA ARG A 1216 -31.15 -28.42 -21.41
C ARG A 1216 -29.94 -27.58 -21.86
N LYS A 1217 -28.96 -28.26 -22.46
CA LYS A 1217 -27.67 -27.65 -22.84
C LYS A 1217 -27.72 -26.83 -24.15
N ASP A 1218 -28.74 -27.04 -24.98
CA ASP A 1218 -28.82 -26.47 -26.33
C ASP A 1218 -29.62 -25.14 -26.39
N GLU A 1219 -30.09 -24.63 -25.25
CA GLU A 1219 -30.93 -23.43 -25.17
C GLU A 1219 -30.13 -22.21 -24.67
N THR A 1220 -30.19 -21.08 -25.39
CA THR A 1220 -29.49 -19.85 -24.97
C THR A 1220 -30.26 -19.09 -23.88
N LYS A 1221 -29.58 -18.21 -23.13
CA LYS A 1221 -30.22 -17.34 -22.12
C LYS A 1221 -31.35 -16.46 -22.71
N LEU A 1222 -31.19 -15.98 -23.94
CA LEU A 1222 -32.22 -15.18 -24.62
C LEU A 1222 -33.43 -16.02 -25.03
N ASP A 1223 -33.21 -17.28 -25.44
CA ASP A 1223 -34.31 -18.21 -25.73
C ASP A 1223 -35.08 -18.57 -24.46
N GLN A 1224 -34.36 -18.81 -23.37
CA GLN A 1224 -34.95 -19.00 -22.04
C GLN A 1224 -35.78 -17.78 -21.62
N ALA A 1225 -35.25 -16.57 -21.77
CA ALA A 1225 -35.95 -15.34 -21.40
C ALA A 1225 -37.31 -15.22 -22.11
N ARG A 1226 -37.34 -15.38 -23.44
CA ARG A 1226 -38.55 -15.30 -24.26
C ARG A 1226 -39.57 -16.38 -23.94
N ARG A 1227 -39.11 -17.60 -23.64
CA ARG A 1227 -39.98 -18.74 -23.33
C ARG A 1227 -40.53 -18.69 -21.90
N ILE A 1228 -39.69 -18.35 -20.94
CA ILE A 1228 -40.01 -18.38 -19.51
C ILE A 1228 -40.79 -17.12 -19.11
N ILE A 1229 -40.50 -15.96 -19.68
CA ILE A 1229 -41.02 -14.67 -19.20
C ILE A 1229 -41.79 -13.99 -20.34
N PRO A 1230 -43.12 -14.13 -20.42
CA PRO A 1230 -43.92 -13.59 -21.52
C PRO A 1230 -43.78 -12.07 -21.71
N GLU A 1231 -43.61 -11.33 -20.61
CA GLU A 1231 -43.45 -9.87 -20.63
C GLU A 1231 -42.05 -9.39 -21.03
N TRP A 1232 -41.06 -10.29 -21.15
CA TRP A 1232 -39.68 -9.93 -21.46
C TRP A 1232 -39.57 -9.25 -22.83
N SER A 1233 -40.24 -9.80 -23.85
CA SER A 1233 -40.22 -9.23 -25.21
C SER A 1233 -40.79 -7.81 -25.25
N THR A 1234 -41.77 -7.50 -24.40
CA THR A 1234 -42.33 -6.15 -24.30
C THR A 1234 -41.32 -5.17 -23.71
N TYR A 1235 -40.57 -5.56 -22.66
CA TYR A 1235 -39.53 -4.71 -22.10
C TYR A 1235 -38.37 -4.49 -23.07
N ASP A 1236 -37.95 -5.54 -23.77
CA ASP A 1236 -36.89 -5.48 -24.78
C ASP A 1236 -37.26 -4.53 -25.94
N GLU A 1237 -38.51 -4.59 -26.43
CA GLU A 1237 -39.02 -3.67 -27.45
C GLU A 1237 -39.12 -2.21 -26.95
N GLU A 1238 -39.56 -1.98 -25.70
CA GLU A 1238 -39.62 -0.66 -25.08
C GLU A 1238 -38.22 -0.02 -24.95
N VAL A 1239 -37.24 -0.77 -24.43
CA VAL A 1239 -35.85 -0.33 -24.30
C VAL A 1239 -35.27 -0.01 -25.67
N ALA A 1240 -35.42 -0.90 -26.65
CA ALA A 1240 -34.93 -0.70 -28.01
C ALA A 1240 -35.60 0.51 -28.71
N LYS A 1241 -36.85 0.83 -28.37
CA LYS A 1241 -37.52 2.03 -28.87
C LYS A 1241 -36.92 3.29 -28.25
N ILE A 1242 -36.73 3.33 -26.93
CA ILE A 1242 -36.15 4.49 -26.23
C ILE A 1242 -34.77 4.82 -26.81
N LEU A 1243 -33.89 3.83 -26.91
CA LEU A 1243 -32.52 4.03 -27.40
C LEU A 1243 -32.49 4.60 -28.83
N ARG A 1244 -33.34 4.09 -29.73
CA ARG A 1244 -33.47 4.60 -31.12
C ARG A 1244 -34.03 6.02 -31.19
N GLU A 1245 -35.02 6.36 -30.37
CA GLU A 1245 -35.63 7.69 -30.38
C GLU A 1245 -34.66 8.76 -29.87
N THR A 1246 -33.79 8.42 -28.92
CA THR A 1246 -32.72 9.31 -28.42
C THR A 1246 -31.55 9.48 -29.40
N GLU A 1247 -31.26 8.50 -30.25
CA GLU A 1247 -30.23 8.62 -31.31
C GLU A 1247 -30.63 9.63 -32.39
N VAL A 1248 -31.92 9.71 -32.74
CA VAL A 1248 -32.42 10.61 -33.80
C VAL A 1248 -32.46 12.08 -33.34
N THR A 1249 -32.49 12.35 -32.03
CA THR A 1249 -32.50 13.72 -31.49
C THR A 1249 -31.12 14.38 -31.43
N ASP A 1250 -30.04 13.62 -31.19
CA ASP A 1250 -28.67 14.17 -31.12
C ASP A 1250 -28.14 14.66 -32.49
N ASP A 1251 -28.51 13.99 -33.58
CA ASP A 1251 -28.12 14.37 -34.95
C ASP A 1251 -28.78 15.68 -35.46
N SER A 1252 -29.71 16.27 -34.69
CA SER A 1252 -30.44 17.48 -35.07
C SER A 1252 -30.02 18.76 -34.32
N THR A 1253 -29.01 18.68 -33.46
CA THR A 1253 -28.55 19.79 -32.60
C THR A 1253 -27.08 20.17 -32.75
N ASP A 1254 -26.35 19.61 -33.71
CA ASP A 1254 -24.92 19.90 -33.93
C ASP A 1254 -24.68 21.12 -34.86
N ASP A 1255 -25.19 22.29 -34.48
CA ASP A 1255 -24.82 23.56 -35.13
C ASP A 1255 -24.64 24.76 -34.16
N SER A 1256 -24.62 24.51 -32.85
CA SER A 1256 -24.22 25.55 -31.89
C SER A 1256 -23.92 24.95 -30.52
N HIS A 1257 -22.66 24.58 -30.23
CA HIS A 1257 -22.01 24.69 -28.91
C HIS A 1257 -20.57 24.13 -28.99
N GLU A 1258 -19.71 24.79 -29.76
CA GLU A 1258 -18.28 24.86 -29.41
C GLU A 1258 -18.13 25.89 -28.28
N GLU A 1259 -17.43 25.50 -27.21
CA GLU A 1259 -16.98 26.23 -26.00
C GLU A 1259 -17.62 25.74 -24.68
N LEU A 1260 -16.97 24.75 -24.03
CA LEU A 1260 -16.31 24.85 -22.71
C LEU A 1260 -15.75 23.52 -22.20
#